data_AF-A0A9P8BNV4-F1
#
_entry.id   AF-A0A9P8BNV4-F1
#
_cell.length_a   1.000
_cell.length_b   1.000
_cell.length_c   1.000
_cell.angle_alpha   90.00
_cell.angle_beta   90.00
_cell.angle_gamma   90.00
#
_symmetry.space_group_name_H-M   'P 1'
#
loop_
_entity.id
_entity.type
_entity.pdbx_description
1 polymer ?
#
loop_
_entity_poly.entity_id
_entity_poly.type
_entity_poly.pdbx_seq_one_letter_code
_entity_poly.pdbx_strand_id
1 'polypeptide(L)'
;MASSSRDGPHLGDNILLLPSSQAATPSVTTASSLQDDTSLNSPPFNPVHAQNHPTFHSNNINNSTPSPSAQPSVTQQQPVISFSPLRSTSSISSRSSTSSSSIGRSGGRHGPFPSAAGTSAAATTQPTTAANSSVSATAHAGEGVNSGRGRPAKDSPYSANREHGSKASQLLYTYILTPFQSLQLYLTTPTRDREASASTYHPAVRKLPPWLLPHYRGRKPVIRSTVLRPLCRMLLLIVILAVLIVSTLFYSFRKGQPELSDYRALTEFNWTPINPRSYLSPMNTSFGENYDVLLDGHSHSRYSDGRMSSETLLKWHIANGYNAVIVSDHNTINGGLAALKVAESEEYAGKITVIPAMELTTCRLHMNLIGINETIDFAIKKWPSDDELRQTIARAHELGGLAIINHIPWSNTTEYGYELPRMQNHPSRELLVDMGIDGFEIANGGTLDTISLKFIQDNNLILITGTDVHYPDSSAFSWTILNTNGNRTIDNIMAQLKARRTSFLFDPTGTQPLAYPPENPVYYKTAPPTLLGQYFQMFWIEQTGMYSFSPTGGFCHEEYVTIRWKLIGYFIAWVLVGFLLFEAARLVIVGCCWGPFIRRRRYLRKKKRLEEEEGLVVTGSGLDVDAGRHELEEQQQQV
;
A
#
# COMPACT_ATOMS: atom_id res chain seq x y z
N MET A 1 10.77 46.47 -22.50
CA MET A 1 11.56 47.55 -21.87
C MET A 1 13.02 47.15 -21.85
N ALA A 2 13.96 48.09 -21.80
CA ALA A 2 15.38 47.80 -22.01
C ALA A 2 16.28 48.52 -21.00
N SER A 3 17.31 47.80 -20.53
CA SER A 3 18.61 48.31 -20.05
C SER A 3 19.48 47.07 -19.78
N SER A 4 20.71 46.86 -20.26
CA SER A 4 21.86 47.75 -20.55
C SER A 4 22.68 48.17 -19.31
N SER A 5 23.75 47.42 -19.03
CA SER A 5 25.01 48.00 -18.54
C SER A 5 26.17 47.15 -19.06
N ARG A 6 27.26 47.82 -19.43
CA ARG A 6 28.61 47.25 -19.58
C ARG A 6 29.46 47.85 -18.46
N ASP A 7 30.55 47.20 -18.07
CA ASP A 7 31.91 47.65 -18.39
C ASP A 7 32.98 46.79 -17.69
N GLY A 8 34.19 46.79 -18.24
CA GLY A 8 35.37 46.08 -17.70
C GLY A 8 36.18 46.93 -16.70
N PRO A 9 37.44 46.55 -16.41
CA PRO A 9 38.48 46.51 -17.44
C PRO A 9 39.44 45.29 -17.40
N HIS A 10 40.32 45.22 -18.40
CA HIS A 10 41.41 44.25 -18.53
C HIS A 10 42.73 44.73 -17.87
N LEU A 11 43.60 43.80 -17.46
CA LEU A 11 44.90 43.53 -18.12
C LEU A 11 45.58 42.29 -17.49
N GLY A 12 46.48 41.62 -18.23
CA GLY A 12 47.27 40.51 -17.67
C GLY A 12 47.70 39.45 -18.68
N ASP A 13 48.48 39.83 -19.70
CA ASP A 13 48.98 38.90 -20.72
C ASP A 13 50.03 37.93 -20.18
N ASN A 14 50.06 36.72 -20.74
CA ASN A 14 51.34 36.06 -21.06
C ASN A 14 51.18 35.10 -22.24
N ILE A 15 52.12 35.19 -23.18
CA ILE A 15 52.13 34.47 -24.46
C ILE A 15 53.25 33.43 -24.42
N LEU A 16 53.01 32.23 -24.94
CA LEU A 16 54.08 31.41 -25.51
C LEU A 16 53.54 30.55 -26.66
N LEU A 17 54.39 30.33 -27.66
CA LEU A 17 54.01 29.85 -28.99
C LEU A 17 54.49 28.43 -29.29
N LEU A 18 53.79 27.83 -30.25
CA LEU A 18 54.09 26.66 -31.09
C LEU A 18 55.59 26.42 -31.36
N PRO A 19 55.97 25.15 -31.66
CA PRO A 19 56.08 24.82 -33.09
C PRO A 19 55.43 23.49 -33.49
N SER A 20 55.32 23.29 -34.81
CA SER A 20 54.79 22.09 -35.48
C SER A 20 55.85 21.40 -36.35
N SER A 21 55.77 20.06 -36.44
CA SER A 21 56.47 19.23 -37.42
C SER A 21 55.67 17.94 -37.60
N GLN A 22 55.02 17.71 -38.74
CA GLN A 22 55.54 17.08 -39.98
C GLN A 22 55.68 15.55 -39.90
N ALA A 23 55.55 14.90 -41.05
CA ALA A 23 55.29 13.48 -41.19
C ALA A 23 56.56 12.65 -41.54
N ALA A 24 56.52 11.35 -41.26
CA ALA A 24 57.37 10.36 -41.90
C ALA A 24 56.70 8.98 -41.94
N THR A 25 56.43 8.48 -43.14
CA THR A 25 56.53 7.04 -43.42
C THR A 25 57.98 6.72 -43.81
N PRO A 26 58.42 5.48 -43.57
CA PRO A 26 59.30 4.83 -44.54
C PRO A 26 58.81 3.42 -44.92
N SER A 27 59.43 2.84 -45.94
CA SER A 27 58.93 1.70 -46.70
C SER A 27 59.91 0.52 -46.77
N VAL A 28 59.35 -0.70 -46.82
CA VAL A 28 59.75 -1.86 -47.65
C VAL A 28 61.23 -2.19 -47.81
N THR A 29 61.60 -3.40 -47.38
CA THR A 29 62.53 -4.36 -48.04
C THR A 29 62.42 -5.73 -47.32
N THR A 30 62.72 -6.91 -47.88
CA THR A 30 62.34 -7.64 -49.13
C THR A 30 62.99 -9.04 -49.07
N ALA A 31 62.62 -9.96 -49.99
CA ALA A 31 63.28 -11.27 -50.27
C ALA A 31 63.08 -12.41 -49.23
N SER A 32 63.11 -13.71 -49.59
CA SER A 32 62.86 -14.47 -50.86
C SER A 32 62.89 -15.99 -50.51
N SER A 33 62.63 -17.01 -51.35
CA SER A 33 61.79 -17.21 -52.56
C SER A 33 61.87 -18.70 -53.01
N LEU A 34 60.74 -19.40 -53.18
CA LEU A 34 60.56 -20.68 -53.91
C LEU A 34 59.02 -20.87 -54.04
N GLN A 35 58.35 -20.93 -55.21
CA GLN A 35 58.56 -21.59 -56.51
C GLN A 35 58.37 -23.11 -56.51
N ASP A 36 57.70 -23.76 -57.48
CA ASP A 36 56.66 -23.43 -58.51
C ASP A 36 56.02 -24.81 -58.92
N ASP A 37 55.27 -25.12 -60.00
CA ASP A 37 54.85 -24.46 -61.25
C ASP A 37 53.61 -25.19 -61.88
N THR A 38 53.05 -24.65 -62.97
CA THR A 38 52.26 -25.27 -64.06
C THR A 38 50.80 -25.74 -63.87
N SER A 39 49.90 -25.65 -64.88
CA SER A 39 49.84 -24.77 -66.08
C SER A 39 48.48 -24.90 -66.84
N LEU A 40 47.97 -23.78 -67.38
CA LEU A 40 47.35 -23.55 -68.73
C LEU A 40 46.54 -24.68 -69.42
N ASN A 41 45.37 -24.48 -70.04
CA ASN A 41 45.13 -23.54 -71.17
C ASN A 41 43.61 -23.36 -71.55
N SER A 42 43.30 -22.55 -72.57
CA SER A 42 41.97 -22.33 -73.22
C SER A 42 42.17 -22.07 -74.74
N PRO A 43 41.28 -21.39 -75.54
CA PRO A 43 39.80 -21.36 -75.72
C PRO A 43 39.43 -21.79 -77.19
N PRO A 44 38.86 -21.00 -78.16
CA PRO A 44 37.61 -20.19 -78.27
C PRO A 44 36.69 -20.52 -79.51
N PHE A 45 35.51 -19.88 -79.67
CA PHE A 45 34.91 -19.24 -80.91
C PHE A 45 33.34 -19.09 -80.93
N ASN A 46 32.79 -18.43 -81.98
CA ASN A 46 31.40 -17.89 -82.20
C ASN A 46 31.21 -17.65 -83.75
N PRO A 47 30.20 -16.96 -84.39
CA PRO A 47 28.91 -16.33 -83.97
C PRO A 47 27.70 -16.40 -85.00
N VAL A 48 26.67 -15.52 -84.84
CA VAL A 48 25.84 -14.81 -85.89
C VAL A 48 24.47 -15.36 -86.44
N HIS A 49 23.44 -14.47 -86.44
CA HIS A 49 22.16 -14.37 -87.23
C HIS A 49 21.07 -15.51 -87.16
N ALA A 50 19.76 -15.34 -87.50
CA ALA A 50 18.94 -14.22 -88.04
C ALA A 50 17.42 -14.26 -87.67
N GLN A 51 16.74 -13.11 -87.82
CA GLN A 51 15.30 -12.81 -88.17
C GLN A 51 14.13 -13.82 -87.98
N ASN A 52 13.00 -13.37 -87.39
CA ASN A 52 11.75 -13.08 -88.14
C ASN A 52 10.60 -12.41 -87.32
N HIS A 53 9.58 -11.89 -88.03
CA HIS A 53 8.37 -11.19 -87.56
C HIS A 53 7.10 -11.95 -88.08
N PRO A 54 5.83 -11.74 -87.59
CA PRO A 54 5.12 -10.47 -87.80
C PRO A 54 4.10 -10.02 -86.70
N THR A 55 3.44 -8.90 -87.01
CA THR A 55 2.52 -8.04 -86.25
C THR A 55 1.11 -8.57 -85.95
N PHE A 56 0.41 -7.93 -85.00
CA PHE A 56 -0.93 -7.33 -85.27
C PHE A 56 -1.18 -6.04 -84.44
N HIS A 57 -2.15 -5.24 -84.86
CA HIS A 57 -2.50 -3.84 -84.47
C HIS A 57 -2.63 -3.53 -82.94
N SER A 58 -2.11 -2.39 -82.44
CA SER A 58 -2.67 -1.00 -82.35
C SER A 58 -3.72 -0.79 -81.24
N ASN A 59 -3.87 0.35 -80.54
CA ASN A 59 -3.57 1.74 -80.93
C ASN A 59 -3.28 2.66 -79.70
N ASN A 60 -2.44 3.69 -79.90
CA ASN A 60 -2.60 5.13 -79.55
C ASN A 60 -3.58 5.63 -78.44
N ILE A 61 -3.34 6.75 -77.72
CA ILE A 61 -2.14 7.60 -77.43
C ILE A 61 -2.51 8.67 -76.35
N ASN A 62 -1.53 9.40 -75.79
CA ASN A 62 -1.63 10.60 -74.91
C ASN A 62 -2.25 10.42 -73.49
N ASN A 63 -2.16 11.39 -72.57
CA ASN A 63 -1.05 12.22 -72.01
C ASN A 63 -1.64 13.31 -71.07
N SER A 64 -0.88 13.69 -70.03
CA SER A 64 -0.94 14.99 -69.28
C SER A 64 -2.25 15.48 -68.61
N THR A 65 -2.17 15.64 -67.27
CA THR A 65 -2.53 16.83 -66.42
C THR A 65 -3.31 18.01 -67.02
N PRO A 66 -4.22 18.69 -66.26
CA PRO A 66 -3.81 19.41 -65.03
C PRO A 66 -4.85 19.55 -63.88
N SER A 67 -4.44 20.21 -62.79
CA SER A 67 -5.28 20.84 -61.74
C SER A 67 -5.57 22.33 -62.09
N PRO A 68 -6.27 23.16 -61.27
CA PRO A 68 -7.06 22.90 -60.05
C PRO A 68 -8.50 23.51 -60.10
N SER A 69 -9.29 23.40 -59.03
CA SER A 69 -10.54 24.19 -58.85
C SER A 69 -10.89 24.45 -57.36
N ALA A 70 -11.79 25.41 -57.12
CA ALA A 70 -11.90 26.19 -55.88
C ALA A 70 -12.84 25.64 -54.78
N GLN A 71 -12.82 26.31 -53.60
CA GLN A 71 -13.81 26.19 -52.52
C GLN A 71 -15.21 26.69 -52.93
N PRO A 72 -16.24 26.50 -52.07
CA PRO A 72 -16.63 27.65 -51.24
C PRO A 72 -16.90 27.33 -49.75
N SER A 73 -16.99 28.38 -48.93
CA SER A 73 -17.17 28.35 -47.47
C SER A 73 -18.59 28.70 -47.00
N VAL A 74 -19.07 28.08 -45.91
CA VAL A 74 -20.26 28.54 -45.14
C VAL A 74 -19.96 28.44 -43.63
N THR A 75 -20.57 29.33 -42.83
CA THR A 75 -20.28 29.55 -41.39
C THR A 75 -21.52 29.33 -40.52
N GLN A 76 -21.39 28.68 -39.36
CA GLN A 76 -22.24 28.73 -38.14
C GLN A 76 -21.70 27.73 -37.10
N GLN A 77 -21.86 27.85 -35.78
CA GLN A 77 -22.06 28.98 -34.86
C GLN A 77 -21.81 28.45 -33.42
N GLN A 78 -21.23 29.25 -32.52
CA GLN A 78 -21.15 28.89 -31.08
C GLN A 78 -22.34 29.48 -30.30
N PRO A 79 -22.87 28.78 -29.29
CA PRO A 79 -23.55 29.38 -28.16
C PRO A 79 -22.60 29.52 -26.95
N VAL A 80 -22.45 30.73 -26.42
CA VAL A 80 -21.79 30.99 -25.13
C VAL A 80 -22.86 31.37 -24.10
N ILE A 81 -22.89 30.67 -22.96
CA ILE A 81 -23.62 31.09 -21.75
C ILE A 81 -22.68 30.87 -20.56
N SER A 82 -22.64 31.84 -19.63
CA SER A 82 -21.71 31.79 -18.49
C SER A 82 -22.32 32.34 -17.20
N PHE A 83 -21.78 31.85 -16.08
CA PHE A 83 -22.04 32.23 -14.67
C PHE A 83 -23.38 31.80 -14.05
N SER A 84 -23.46 31.45 -12.76
CA SER A 84 -22.44 31.48 -11.68
C SER A 84 -22.62 30.31 -10.67
N PRO A 85 -21.63 29.98 -9.82
CA PRO A 85 -21.57 28.70 -9.10
C PRO A 85 -22.27 28.69 -7.72
N LEU A 86 -22.90 27.55 -7.40
CA LEU A 86 -23.23 27.18 -6.02
C LEU A 86 -22.16 26.23 -5.46
N ARG A 87 -21.68 26.50 -4.24
CA ARG A 87 -20.73 25.63 -3.53
C ARG A 87 -21.44 24.41 -2.92
N SER A 88 -20.97 23.22 -3.23
CA SER A 88 -21.06 22.05 -2.34
C SER A 88 -19.66 21.41 -2.23
N THR A 89 -19.34 20.80 -1.09
CA THR A 89 -17.97 20.39 -0.74
C THR A 89 -17.93 18.92 -0.32
N SER A 90 -17.52 18.04 -1.24
CA SER A 90 -17.15 16.65 -0.92
C SER A 90 -16.37 16.00 -2.08
N SER A 91 -15.05 16.12 -2.08
CA SER A 91 -14.16 15.33 -2.94
C SER A 91 -13.17 14.56 -2.07
N ILE A 92 -13.38 13.25 -1.95
CA ILE A 92 -12.40 12.32 -1.36
C ILE A 92 -11.54 11.83 -2.52
N SER A 93 -10.34 12.37 -2.67
CA SER A 93 -9.44 12.09 -3.79
C SER A 93 -8.47 10.96 -3.47
N SER A 94 -8.65 9.81 -4.10
CA SER A 94 -7.66 8.73 -4.13
C SER A 94 -6.58 9.00 -5.18
N ARG A 95 -5.39 9.46 -4.74
CA ARG A 95 -4.16 9.49 -5.55
C ARG A 95 -2.91 9.29 -4.70
N SER A 96 -2.16 8.24 -5.01
CA SER A 96 -0.70 8.30 -5.16
C SER A 96 -0.35 9.03 -6.47
N SER A 97 0.86 9.52 -6.72
CA SER A 97 2.09 9.53 -5.90
C SER A 97 2.63 10.97 -5.74
N THR A 98 3.90 11.15 -5.37
CA THR A 98 4.44 12.39 -4.80
C THR A 98 4.96 13.41 -5.82
N SER A 99 4.79 14.70 -5.50
CA SER A 99 5.68 15.77 -5.96
C SER A 99 5.98 16.75 -4.82
N SER A 100 7.25 17.13 -4.69
CA SER A 100 7.75 18.04 -3.65
C SER A 100 7.75 19.49 -4.14
N SER A 101 7.31 20.43 -3.29
CA SER A 101 7.44 21.87 -3.56
C SER A 101 7.78 22.62 -2.27
N SER A 102 8.63 23.64 -2.38
CA SER A 102 9.44 24.17 -1.27
C SER A 102 9.25 25.67 -1.04
N ILE A 103 8.42 26.03 -0.05
CA ILE A 103 8.27 27.40 0.50
C ILE A 103 8.01 27.25 2.01
N GLY A 104 8.56 28.04 2.94
CA GLY A 104 9.54 29.13 2.85
C GLY A 104 9.90 29.63 4.27
N ARG A 105 11.04 30.28 4.45
CA ARG A 105 11.66 30.52 5.78
C ARG A 105 11.30 31.89 6.39
N SER A 106 10.71 31.92 7.59
CA SER A 106 10.83 33.01 8.58
C SER A 106 10.36 32.52 9.97
N GLY A 107 10.89 32.98 11.12
CA GLY A 107 12.07 33.81 11.37
C GLY A 107 12.31 34.04 12.88
N GLY A 108 13.57 34.07 13.33
CA GLY A 108 13.97 34.29 14.74
C GLY A 108 13.98 33.01 15.62
N ARG A 109 14.75 32.92 16.72
CA ARG A 109 15.73 33.85 17.35
C ARG A 109 16.91 33.06 17.97
N HIS A 110 18.02 33.74 18.26
CA HIS A 110 19.22 33.16 18.87
C HIS A 110 19.05 32.81 20.37
N GLY A 111 19.80 31.80 20.83
CA GLY A 111 20.06 31.45 22.23
C GLY A 111 21.16 30.36 22.28
N PRO A 112 22.18 30.42 23.17
CA PRO A 112 23.46 29.74 22.93
C PRO A 112 23.63 28.34 23.54
N PHE A 113 24.56 27.58 22.94
CA PHE A 113 25.21 26.40 23.53
C PHE A 113 26.06 26.77 24.75
N PRO A 114 26.46 25.75 25.54
CA PRO A 114 27.88 25.58 25.86
C PRO A 114 28.46 24.29 25.26
N SER A 115 29.75 24.33 24.97
CA SER A 115 30.56 23.22 24.45
C SER A 115 31.18 22.38 25.57
N ALA A 116 31.35 21.08 25.33
CA ALA A 116 32.36 20.27 26.02
C ALA A 116 32.95 19.25 25.04
N ALA A 117 34.28 19.27 24.89
CA ALA A 117 35.02 18.24 24.17
C ALA A 117 35.65 17.27 25.18
N GLY A 118 35.78 15.99 24.82
CA GLY A 118 36.44 14.97 25.63
C GLY A 118 36.94 13.86 24.73
N THR A 119 38.23 13.54 24.82
CA THR A 119 38.94 12.66 23.87
C THR A 119 39.20 11.26 24.43
N SER A 120 39.29 10.30 23.51
CA SER A 120 40.19 9.14 23.54
C SER A 120 40.25 8.24 24.79
N ALA A 121 39.88 6.97 24.63
CA ALA A 121 40.84 5.85 24.71
C ALA A 121 40.18 4.52 24.28
N ALA A 122 40.98 3.55 23.85
CA ALA A 122 40.55 2.18 23.58
C ALA A 122 41.36 1.20 24.46
N ALA A 123 40.72 0.11 24.90
CA ALA A 123 41.36 -1.07 25.48
C ALA A 123 40.48 -2.30 25.24
N THR A 124 41.08 -3.49 25.24
CA THR A 124 40.48 -4.74 24.75
C THR A 124 40.48 -5.83 25.84
N THR A 125 39.86 -6.97 25.52
CA THR A 125 39.95 -8.32 26.15
C THR A 125 38.80 -8.76 27.06
N GLN A 126 38.64 -10.09 27.11
CA GLN A 126 37.42 -10.85 27.46
C GLN A 126 37.69 -11.77 28.70
N PRO A 127 37.11 -12.97 28.84
CA PRO A 127 35.72 -13.30 29.21
C PRO A 127 35.63 -14.20 30.46
N THR A 128 34.40 -14.49 30.93
CA THR A 128 34.10 -15.77 31.62
C THR A 128 32.80 -16.41 31.16
N THR A 129 32.91 -17.70 30.84
CA THR A 129 31.93 -18.79 30.67
C THR A 129 30.88 -18.92 31.80
N ALA A 130 29.85 -19.79 31.76
CA ALA A 130 29.03 -20.50 30.74
C ALA A 130 28.16 -21.58 31.48
N ALA A 131 27.39 -22.39 30.76
CA ALA A 131 26.49 -23.48 31.21
C ALA A 131 25.19 -23.02 31.93
N ASN A 132 23.96 -23.47 31.60
CA ASN A 132 23.38 -24.82 31.39
C ASN A 132 23.21 -25.60 32.73
N SER A 133 22.12 -26.31 33.04
CA SER A 133 21.11 -26.97 32.17
C SER A 133 19.75 -27.30 32.83
N SER A 134 18.65 -27.08 32.10
CA SER A 134 17.42 -27.91 31.93
C SER A 134 16.78 -28.82 33.03
N VAL A 135 15.49 -28.54 33.31
CA VAL A 135 14.31 -29.46 33.13
C VAL A 135 13.91 -30.55 34.18
N SER A 136 12.58 -30.63 34.40
CA SER A 136 11.71 -31.76 34.86
C SER A 136 11.46 -32.11 36.35
N ALA A 137 10.31 -31.62 36.84
CA ALA A 137 9.05 -32.38 37.02
C ALA A 137 8.73 -33.29 38.26
N THR A 138 7.45 -33.17 38.67
CA THR A 138 6.55 -34.17 39.31
C THR A 138 6.86 -34.77 40.69
N ALA A 139 6.30 -34.10 41.71
CA ALA A 139 5.36 -34.60 42.73
C ALA A 139 5.29 -36.10 43.11
N HIS A 140 5.22 -36.37 44.42
CA HIS A 140 4.12 -37.14 45.03
C HIS A 140 3.95 -36.79 46.53
N ALA A 141 2.84 -37.23 47.16
CA ALA A 141 2.50 -36.94 48.56
C ALA A 141 2.71 -38.15 49.50
N GLY A 142 2.81 -37.91 50.81
CA GLY A 142 2.86 -38.94 51.87
C GLY A 142 2.76 -38.36 53.28
N GLU A 143 2.14 -39.10 54.21
CA GLU A 143 1.87 -38.73 55.61
C GLU A 143 2.88 -39.37 56.58
N GLY A 144 2.96 -38.99 57.88
CA GLY A 144 3.91 -39.69 58.78
C GLY A 144 4.24 -39.26 60.23
N VAL A 145 3.40 -38.49 60.93
CA VAL A 145 3.13 -38.54 62.41
C VAL A 145 4.25 -39.01 63.42
N ASN A 146 4.56 -38.14 64.42
CA ASN A 146 5.11 -38.42 65.79
C ASN A 146 6.58 -38.94 65.94
N SER A 147 7.35 -38.68 67.03
CA SER A 147 7.11 -38.10 68.39
C SER A 147 8.44 -37.70 69.11
N GLY A 148 8.37 -37.12 70.33
CA GLY A 148 9.48 -37.02 71.31
C GLY A 148 9.90 -35.58 71.69
N ARG A 149 9.28 -34.95 72.70
CA ARG A 149 9.65 -34.93 74.15
C ARG A 149 11.00 -34.23 74.48
N GLY A 150 10.93 -33.11 75.22
CA GLY A 150 12.12 -32.44 75.79
C GLY A 150 11.82 -31.07 76.43
N ARG A 151 11.13 -31.04 77.59
CA ARG A 151 10.91 -29.83 78.43
C ARG A 151 11.93 -29.82 79.59
N PRO A 152 12.33 -28.65 80.14
CA PRO A 152 11.46 -27.87 81.00
C PRO A 152 11.46 -26.35 80.71
N ALA A 153 10.55 -25.64 81.38
CA ALA A 153 10.44 -24.18 81.37
C ALA A 153 10.64 -23.63 82.79
N LYS A 154 10.96 -22.34 82.89
CA LYS A 154 10.73 -21.56 84.11
C LYS A 154 10.31 -20.12 83.81
N ASP A 155 9.28 -19.72 84.55
CA ASP A 155 9.01 -18.40 85.13
C ASP A 155 8.81 -17.19 84.18
N SER A 156 7.63 -16.58 84.28
CA SER A 156 7.24 -15.30 83.71
C SER A 156 6.70 -14.42 84.84
N PRO A 157 6.97 -13.11 84.82
CA PRO A 157 5.81 -12.20 84.79
C PRO A 157 5.99 -10.88 84.01
N TYR A 158 4.86 -10.44 83.44
CA TYR A 158 4.45 -9.03 83.23
C TYR A 158 5.14 -8.10 82.19
N SER A 159 4.35 -7.85 81.12
CA SER A 159 3.95 -6.51 80.62
C SER A 159 4.67 -5.87 79.41
N ALA A 160 4.02 -4.81 78.87
CA ALA A 160 4.42 -3.91 77.77
C ALA A 160 4.38 -4.44 76.32
N ASN A 161 3.17 -4.53 75.75
CA ASN A 161 2.91 -4.65 74.29
C ASN A 161 3.53 -3.52 73.46
N ARG A 162 4.07 -3.84 72.26
CA ARG A 162 3.90 -2.98 71.06
C ARG A 162 4.19 -3.67 69.72
N GLU A 163 3.24 -4.46 69.21
CA GLU A 163 3.27 -4.91 67.81
C GLU A 163 2.58 -3.92 66.86
N HIS A 164 3.21 -3.65 65.71
CA HIS A 164 2.61 -2.92 64.60
C HIS A 164 1.95 -3.88 63.60
N GLY A 165 0.69 -4.25 63.86
CA GLY A 165 -0.16 -4.85 62.84
C GLY A 165 -0.23 -3.96 61.59
N SER A 166 -0.03 -4.54 60.40
CA SER A 166 0.10 -3.76 59.17
C SER A 166 -1.18 -2.98 58.83
N LYS A 167 -1.04 -1.81 58.19
CA LYS A 167 -2.19 -0.97 57.80
C LYS A 167 -3.21 -1.75 56.93
N ALA A 168 -2.76 -2.74 56.17
CA ALA A 168 -3.60 -3.62 55.36
C ALA A 168 -4.51 -4.53 56.21
N SER A 169 -4.02 -5.13 57.30
CA SER A 169 -4.86 -5.99 58.15
C SER A 169 -5.89 -5.18 58.94
N GLN A 170 -5.51 -3.99 59.43
CA GLN A 170 -6.47 -3.06 60.05
C GLN A 170 -7.54 -2.58 59.06
N LEU A 171 -7.18 -2.29 57.80
CA LEU A 171 -8.15 -1.95 56.75
C LEU A 171 -9.11 -3.12 56.47
N LEU A 172 -8.60 -4.34 56.28
CA LEU A 172 -9.42 -5.53 56.01
C LEU A 172 -10.41 -5.80 57.15
N TYR A 173 -9.94 -5.73 58.39
CA TYR A 173 -10.77 -6.02 59.57
C TYR A 173 -11.84 -4.93 59.82
N THR A 174 -11.48 -3.66 59.63
CA THR A 174 -12.36 -2.51 59.91
C THR A 174 -13.39 -2.24 58.82
N TYR A 175 -13.07 -2.50 57.54
CA TYR A 175 -13.93 -2.11 56.41
C TYR A 175 -14.60 -3.29 55.67
N ILE A 176 -14.17 -4.54 55.91
CA ILE A 176 -14.74 -5.72 55.25
C ILE A 176 -15.31 -6.70 56.29
N LEU A 177 -14.50 -7.20 57.23
CA LEU A 177 -14.93 -8.26 58.16
C LEU A 177 -15.98 -7.79 59.17
N THR A 178 -15.75 -6.67 59.87
CA THR A 178 -16.69 -6.20 60.91
C THR A 178 -18.06 -5.75 60.36
N PRO A 179 -18.18 -5.09 59.18
CA PRO A 179 -19.49 -4.87 58.55
C PRO A 179 -20.20 -6.18 58.15
N PHE A 180 -19.47 -7.18 57.66
CA PHE A 180 -20.05 -8.46 57.23
C PHE A 180 -20.61 -9.26 58.42
N GLN A 181 -19.86 -9.34 59.53
CA GLN A 181 -20.33 -9.95 60.78
C GLN A 181 -21.54 -9.20 61.36
N SER A 182 -21.54 -7.86 61.32
CA SER A 182 -22.67 -7.03 61.77
C SER A 182 -23.93 -7.26 60.93
N LEU A 183 -23.77 -7.42 59.60
CA LEU A 183 -24.87 -7.74 58.70
C LEU A 183 -25.41 -9.16 58.95
N GLN A 184 -24.54 -10.14 59.17
CA GLN A 184 -24.95 -11.52 59.45
C GLN A 184 -25.75 -11.60 60.75
N LEU A 185 -25.27 -10.97 61.83
CA LEU A 185 -25.96 -10.91 63.13
C LEU A 185 -27.35 -10.27 63.03
N TYR A 186 -27.48 -9.19 62.25
CA TYR A 186 -28.76 -8.53 61.96
C TYR A 186 -29.72 -9.40 61.15
N LEU A 187 -29.22 -10.18 60.19
CA LEU A 187 -30.01 -11.10 59.38
C LEU A 187 -30.50 -12.32 60.18
N THR A 188 -29.74 -12.77 61.19
CA THR A 188 -30.13 -13.91 62.05
C THR A 188 -31.08 -13.55 63.21
N THR A 189 -31.24 -12.26 63.56
CA THR A 189 -32.21 -11.85 64.59
C THR A 189 -33.66 -11.93 64.12
N PRO A 190 -34.58 -12.59 64.86
CA PRO A 190 -36.00 -12.65 64.55
C PRO A 190 -36.67 -11.27 64.45
N THR A 191 -37.71 -11.17 63.63
CA THR A 191 -38.41 -9.89 63.36
C THR A 191 -39.07 -9.28 64.59
N ARG A 192 -39.53 -10.11 65.55
CA ARG A 192 -40.29 -9.66 66.73
C ARG A 192 -39.45 -8.84 67.73
N ASP A 193 -38.13 -9.03 67.77
CA ASP A 193 -37.24 -8.33 68.71
C ASP A 193 -36.65 -7.02 68.13
N ARG A 194 -36.83 -6.79 66.82
CA ARG A 194 -36.31 -5.61 66.13
C ARG A 194 -37.01 -4.31 66.55
N GLU A 195 -38.26 -4.37 67.00
CA GLU A 195 -39.02 -3.19 67.43
C GLU A 195 -38.80 -2.84 68.91
N ALA A 196 -38.65 -3.85 69.78
CA ALA A 196 -38.34 -3.65 71.20
C ALA A 196 -36.96 -3.01 71.44
N SER A 197 -36.02 -3.19 70.51
CA SER A 197 -34.62 -2.76 70.64
C SER A 197 -34.37 -1.28 70.28
N ALA A 198 -35.39 -0.52 69.89
CA ALA A 198 -35.24 0.82 69.31
C ALA A 198 -34.86 1.94 70.32
N SER A 199 -34.94 1.68 71.63
CA SER A 199 -34.78 2.67 72.69
C SER A 199 -33.35 2.83 73.24
N THR A 200 -32.47 1.84 73.05
CA THR A 200 -31.17 1.77 73.75
C THR A 200 -30.00 1.63 72.77
N TYR A 201 -29.33 2.75 72.46
CA TYR A 201 -28.25 2.79 71.47
C TYR A 201 -26.95 2.11 71.96
N HIS A 202 -26.69 0.90 71.46
CA HIS A 202 -25.44 0.18 71.75
C HIS A 202 -24.22 0.88 71.09
N PRO A 203 -23.10 1.11 71.81
CA PRO A 203 -22.01 1.99 71.36
C PRO A 203 -21.25 1.50 70.11
N ALA A 204 -21.37 0.22 69.74
CA ALA A 204 -20.75 -0.35 68.54
C ALA A 204 -21.27 0.28 67.23
N VAL A 205 -22.54 0.73 67.19
CA VAL A 205 -23.18 1.23 65.95
C VAL A 205 -22.56 2.57 65.49
N ARG A 206 -21.89 3.32 66.38
CA ARG A 206 -21.24 4.61 66.06
C ARG A 206 -20.08 4.54 65.06
N LYS A 207 -19.60 3.35 64.68
CA LYS A 207 -18.52 3.17 63.69
C LYS A 207 -18.97 2.79 62.27
N LEU A 208 -20.26 2.53 62.04
CA LEU A 208 -20.78 2.35 60.68
C LEU A 208 -20.99 3.72 60.02
N PRO A 209 -20.44 3.97 58.81
CA PRO A 209 -20.74 5.18 58.05
C PRO A 209 -22.26 5.37 57.85
N PRO A 210 -22.83 6.58 58.00
CA PRO A 210 -24.29 6.79 57.96
C PRO A 210 -25.00 6.33 56.68
N TRP A 211 -24.27 6.12 55.59
CA TRP A 211 -24.78 5.61 54.31
C TRP A 211 -24.99 4.09 54.25
N LEU A 212 -24.65 3.34 55.30
CA LEU A 212 -24.94 1.90 55.45
C LEU A 212 -26.20 1.59 56.28
N LEU A 213 -26.81 2.59 56.94
CA LEU A 213 -27.98 2.38 57.79
C LEU A 213 -29.29 2.36 56.95
N PRO A 214 -30.15 1.33 57.06
CA PRO A 214 -31.34 1.16 56.21
C PRO A 214 -32.37 2.31 56.23
N HIS A 215 -32.33 3.18 57.24
CA HIS A 215 -33.34 4.23 57.47
C HIS A 215 -32.75 5.65 57.50
N TYR A 216 -31.59 5.88 56.89
CA TYR A 216 -31.06 7.24 56.71
C TYR A 216 -31.90 8.06 55.71
N ARG A 217 -32.98 8.70 56.20
CA ARG A 217 -33.86 9.61 55.44
C ARG A 217 -33.21 10.96 55.07
N GLY A 218 -31.89 11.09 55.16
CA GLY A 218 -31.13 12.22 54.61
C GLY A 218 -31.01 12.16 53.09
N ARG A 219 -30.64 13.30 52.46
CA ARG A 219 -30.53 13.45 50.99
C ARG A 219 -29.77 12.28 50.36
N LYS A 220 -30.37 11.63 49.34
CA LYS A 220 -29.73 10.53 48.57
C LYS A 220 -28.30 10.93 48.19
N PRO A 221 -27.27 10.10 48.44
CA PRO A 221 -25.87 10.51 48.32
C PRO A 221 -25.53 10.91 46.88
N VAL A 222 -25.32 12.20 46.67
CA VAL A 222 -25.14 12.85 45.36
C VAL A 222 -24.03 12.20 44.53
N ILE A 223 -23.00 11.67 45.19
CA ILE A 223 -21.89 10.90 44.60
C ILE A 223 -22.41 9.75 43.72
N ARG A 224 -23.43 8.99 44.17
CA ARG A 224 -24.02 7.86 43.42
C ARG A 224 -24.82 8.29 42.19
N SER A 225 -25.33 9.52 42.14
CA SER A 225 -26.07 10.04 40.98
C SER A 225 -25.18 10.78 39.98
N THR A 226 -24.17 11.50 40.47
CA THR A 226 -23.49 12.56 39.68
C THR A 226 -22.12 12.12 39.17
N VAL A 227 -21.42 11.21 39.85
CA VAL A 227 -20.08 10.73 39.43
C VAL A 227 -20.12 9.29 38.92
N LEU A 228 -20.72 8.37 39.69
CA LEU A 228 -20.76 6.95 39.31
C LEU A 228 -21.48 6.69 37.98
N ARG A 229 -22.56 7.44 37.69
CA ARG A 229 -23.36 7.24 36.48
C ARG A 229 -22.64 7.65 35.19
N PRO A 230 -21.96 8.81 35.09
CA PRO A 230 -21.03 9.08 34.00
C PRO A 230 -19.93 8.02 33.87
N LEU A 231 -19.29 7.60 34.97
CA LEU A 231 -18.22 6.59 34.92
C LEU A 231 -18.69 5.25 34.32
N CYS A 232 -19.88 4.77 34.66
CA CYS A 232 -20.45 3.57 34.03
C CYS A 232 -20.71 3.75 32.52
N ARG A 233 -21.05 4.96 32.05
CA ARG A 233 -21.21 5.24 30.61
C ARG A 233 -19.89 5.43 29.88
N MET A 234 -18.87 5.98 30.55
CA MET A 234 -17.50 6.00 30.03
C MET A 234 -16.98 4.57 29.85
N LEU A 235 -17.16 3.70 30.84
CA LEU A 235 -16.78 2.29 30.74
C LEU A 235 -17.52 1.58 29.60
N LEU A 236 -18.83 1.82 29.44
CA LEU A 236 -19.61 1.30 28.32
C LEU A 236 -19.09 1.81 26.96
N LEU A 237 -18.77 3.10 26.85
CA LEU A 237 -18.17 3.68 25.63
C LEU A 237 -16.81 3.05 25.32
N ILE A 238 -15.95 2.84 26.32
CA ILE A 238 -14.66 2.16 26.16
C ILE A 238 -14.84 0.73 25.65
N VAL A 239 -15.80 -0.03 26.21
CA VAL A 239 -16.11 -1.40 25.75
C VAL A 239 -16.65 -1.39 24.32
N ILE A 240 -17.57 -0.47 23.97
CA ILE A 240 -18.10 -0.34 22.61
C ILE A 240 -16.98 0.00 21.62
N LEU A 241 -16.10 0.96 21.95
CA LEU A 241 -14.96 1.35 21.11
C LEU A 241 -13.96 0.21 20.96
N ALA A 242 -13.63 -0.52 22.03
CA ALA A 242 -12.71 -1.65 21.96
C ALA A 242 -13.24 -2.77 21.06
N VAL A 243 -14.53 -3.15 21.21
CA VAL A 243 -15.18 -4.14 20.33
C VAL A 243 -15.25 -3.64 18.89
N LEU A 244 -15.57 -2.36 18.66
CA LEU A 244 -15.64 -1.77 17.33
C LEU A 244 -14.28 -1.76 16.64
N ILE A 245 -13.22 -1.33 17.33
CA ILE A 245 -11.84 -1.32 16.81
C ILE A 245 -11.40 -2.76 16.46
N VAL A 246 -11.49 -3.70 17.41
CA VAL A 246 -11.01 -5.07 17.19
C VAL A 246 -11.79 -5.78 16.07
N SER A 247 -13.11 -5.63 16.03
CA SER A 247 -13.93 -6.27 14.98
C SER A 247 -13.73 -5.65 13.60
N THR A 248 -13.60 -4.33 13.49
CA THR A 248 -13.35 -3.66 12.19
C THR A 248 -11.94 -3.90 11.69
N LEU A 249 -10.92 -3.97 12.57
CA LEU A 249 -9.58 -4.39 12.19
C LEU A 249 -9.55 -5.82 11.67
N PHE A 250 -10.09 -6.78 12.44
CA PHE A 250 -10.16 -8.19 12.00
C PHE A 250 -10.94 -8.34 10.69
N TYR A 251 -12.01 -7.56 10.49
CA TYR A 251 -12.73 -7.54 9.23
C TYR A 251 -11.87 -6.97 8.09
N SER A 252 -11.25 -5.81 8.28
CA SER A 252 -10.54 -5.07 7.21
C SER A 252 -9.36 -5.85 6.62
N PHE A 253 -8.60 -6.55 7.46
CA PHE A 253 -7.36 -7.24 7.06
C PHE A 253 -7.55 -8.74 6.79
N ARG A 254 -8.80 -9.23 6.65
CA ARG A 254 -9.07 -10.60 6.20
C ARG A 254 -8.78 -10.75 4.71
N LYS A 255 -8.26 -11.92 4.30
CA LYS A 255 -8.06 -12.25 2.88
C LYS A 255 -9.39 -12.22 2.10
N GLY A 256 -9.34 -11.78 0.85
CA GLY A 256 -10.51 -11.79 -0.04
C GLY A 256 -11.55 -10.70 0.23
N GLN A 257 -11.16 -9.55 0.79
CA GLN A 257 -12.00 -8.36 0.71
C GLN A 257 -12.13 -7.88 -0.74
N PRO A 258 -13.30 -7.36 -1.16
CA PRO A 258 -13.43 -6.72 -2.46
C PRO A 258 -12.59 -5.43 -2.51
N GLU A 259 -11.90 -5.21 -3.62
CA GLU A 259 -11.30 -3.91 -3.95
C GLU A 259 -12.39 -2.95 -4.46
N LEU A 260 -12.17 -1.63 -4.34
CA LEU A 260 -13.06 -0.60 -4.87
C LEU A 260 -13.20 -0.69 -6.39
N SER A 261 -12.10 -0.95 -7.09
CA SER A 261 -12.04 -1.06 -8.55
C SER A 261 -12.30 -2.50 -9.01
N ASP A 262 -13.23 -2.70 -9.94
CA ASP A 262 -13.41 -3.99 -10.60
C ASP A 262 -12.60 -4.05 -11.90
N TYR A 263 -11.30 -4.37 -11.75
CA TYR A 263 -10.42 -4.64 -12.89
C TYR A 263 -10.90 -5.80 -13.78
N ARG A 264 -11.78 -6.70 -13.30
CA ARG A 264 -12.31 -7.83 -14.09
C ARG A 264 -13.44 -7.43 -15.02
N ALA A 265 -14.15 -6.34 -14.71
CA ALA A 265 -15.20 -5.78 -15.56
C ALA A 265 -14.66 -4.92 -16.72
N LEU A 266 -13.38 -4.53 -16.69
CA LEU A 266 -12.72 -3.86 -17.82
C LEU A 266 -12.13 -4.91 -18.78
N THR A 267 -12.63 -4.95 -20.01
CA THR A 267 -12.15 -5.88 -21.05
C THR A 267 -11.70 -5.20 -22.35
N GLU A 268 -12.13 -3.96 -22.63
CA GLU A 268 -11.91 -3.25 -23.90
C GLU A 268 -11.26 -1.87 -23.74
N PHE A 269 -10.58 -1.41 -24.80
CA PHE A 269 -9.86 -0.13 -24.86
C PHE A 269 -10.30 0.67 -26.09
N ASN A 270 -11.40 1.41 -25.94
CA ASN A 270 -12.18 1.97 -27.05
C ASN A 270 -11.63 3.28 -27.66
N TRP A 271 -10.31 3.43 -27.76
CA TRP A 271 -9.68 4.54 -28.48
C TRP A 271 -9.04 4.08 -29.79
N THR A 272 -8.81 5.02 -30.71
CA THR A 272 -8.08 4.74 -31.96
C THR A 272 -6.65 4.27 -31.62
N PRO A 273 -6.19 3.11 -32.11
CA PRO A 273 -4.85 2.59 -31.83
C PRO A 273 -3.76 3.64 -32.08
N ILE A 274 -2.92 3.85 -31.07
CA ILE A 274 -1.94 4.93 -31.08
C ILE A 274 -0.83 4.60 -32.08
N ASN A 275 -0.45 5.56 -32.91
CA ASN A 275 0.70 5.44 -33.81
C ASN A 275 1.85 6.30 -33.29
N PRO A 276 2.83 5.76 -32.53
CA PRO A 276 3.96 6.55 -32.04
C PRO A 276 4.80 7.16 -33.18
N ARG A 277 4.76 6.57 -34.38
CA ARG A 277 5.53 7.04 -35.56
C ARG A 277 5.04 8.36 -36.15
N SER A 278 3.84 8.84 -35.78
CA SER A 278 3.34 10.12 -36.31
C SER A 278 3.85 11.34 -35.55
N TYR A 279 4.55 11.14 -34.42
CA TYR A 279 5.09 12.23 -33.59
C TYR A 279 6.46 11.92 -32.95
N LEU A 280 6.92 10.67 -32.91
CA LEU A 280 8.24 10.27 -32.40
C LEU A 280 9.17 9.77 -33.51
N SER A 281 10.47 9.93 -33.29
CA SER A 281 11.55 9.44 -34.15
C SER A 281 12.49 8.49 -33.38
N PRO A 282 13.18 7.56 -34.07
CA PRO A 282 14.18 6.68 -33.45
C PRO A 282 15.25 7.45 -32.66
N MET A 283 15.46 7.08 -31.39
CA MET A 283 16.48 7.69 -30.53
C MET A 283 17.91 7.47 -31.05
N ASN A 284 18.16 6.34 -31.72
CA ASN A 284 19.30 6.20 -32.65
C ASN A 284 18.84 6.60 -34.06
N THR A 285 19.20 7.81 -34.50
CA THR A 285 18.83 8.33 -35.83
C THR A 285 19.40 7.51 -36.99
N SER A 286 20.53 6.83 -36.79
CA SER A 286 21.15 5.95 -37.80
C SER A 286 20.41 4.63 -37.98
N PHE A 287 19.40 4.33 -37.17
CA PHE A 287 18.55 3.16 -37.33
C PHE A 287 17.57 3.28 -38.51
N GLY A 288 17.21 4.52 -38.87
CA GLY A 288 16.26 4.82 -39.95
C GLY A 288 14.80 4.48 -39.61
N GLU A 289 13.91 4.80 -40.56
CA GLU A 289 12.44 4.71 -40.37
C GLU A 289 11.85 3.35 -40.76
N ASN A 290 12.65 2.48 -41.39
CA ASN A 290 12.25 1.19 -41.96
C ASN A 290 12.14 0.05 -40.93
N TYR A 291 11.67 0.34 -39.72
CA TYR A 291 11.29 -0.67 -38.73
C TYR A 291 9.84 -1.12 -38.97
N ASP A 292 9.48 -2.34 -38.57
CA ASP A 292 8.12 -2.90 -38.71
C ASP A 292 7.52 -3.33 -37.36
N VAL A 293 8.36 -3.63 -36.38
CA VAL A 293 7.96 -4.00 -35.01
C VAL A 293 7.95 -2.79 -34.08
N LEU A 294 6.93 -2.75 -33.22
CA LEU A 294 6.76 -1.90 -32.04
C LEU A 294 6.57 -2.86 -30.85
N LEU A 295 7.64 -3.11 -30.10
CA LEU A 295 7.75 -4.12 -29.04
C LEU A 295 7.71 -3.47 -27.65
N ASP A 296 6.86 -3.99 -26.76
CA ASP A 296 7.02 -3.81 -25.32
C ASP A 296 7.92 -4.91 -24.75
N GLY A 297 8.94 -4.53 -23.98
CA GLY A 297 9.92 -5.43 -23.38
C GLY A 297 9.58 -5.97 -21.99
N HIS A 298 8.53 -5.46 -21.33
CA HIS A 298 8.23 -5.77 -19.94
C HIS A 298 6.73 -5.56 -19.63
N SER A 299 5.98 -6.63 -19.35
CA SER A 299 4.56 -6.51 -18.99
C SER A 299 4.06 -7.67 -18.12
N HIS A 300 3.10 -7.38 -17.22
CA HIS A 300 2.60 -8.32 -16.20
C HIS A 300 1.12 -8.62 -16.36
N SER A 301 0.70 -9.82 -15.93
CA SER A 301 -0.68 -10.31 -16.04
C SER A 301 -1.21 -10.82 -14.70
N ARG A 302 -2.46 -11.28 -14.68
CA ARG A 302 -3.08 -11.94 -13.50
C ARG A 302 -2.44 -13.27 -13.08
N TYR A 303 -1.34 -13.70 -13.71
CA TYR A 303 -0.55 -14.85 -13.28
C TYR A 303 0.50 -14.48 -12.22
N SER A 304 0.89 -13.20 -12.15
CA SER A 304 1.63 -12.60 -11.03
C SER A 304 0.70 -11.66 -10.23
N ASP A 305 0.93 -10.35 -10.25
CA ASP A 305 0.12 -9.32 -9.58
C ASP A 305 -0.47 -8.26 -10.52
N GLY A 306 -0.15 -8.34 -11.82
CA GLY A 306 -0.75 -7.57 -12.90
C GLY A 306 -2.29 -7.72 -12.94
N ARG A 307 -2.98 -6.62 -13.24
CA ARG A 307 -4.44 -6.51 -13.07
C ARG A 307 -5.26 -6.89 -14.30
N MET A 308 -4.64 -7.19 -15.43
CA MET A 308 -5.29 -7.61 -16.68
C MET A 308 -5.22 -9.13 -16.91
N SER A 309 -6.24 -9.72 -17.55
CA SER A 309 -6.09 -11.08 -18.13
C SER A 309 -5.13 -11.01 -19.31
N SER A 310 -4.58 -12.16 -19.73
CA SER A 310 -3.69 -12.22 -20.89
C SER A 310 -4.32 -11.61 -22.16
N GLU A 311 -5.61 -11.83 -22.42
CA GLU A 311 -6.34 -11.20 -23.53
C GLU A 311 -6.48 -9.69 -23.37
N THR A 312 -6.94 -9.21 -22.21
CA THR A 312 -7.08 -7.76 -21.93
C THR A 312 -5.71 -7.06 -22.00
N LEU A 313 -4.63 -7.73 -21.59
CA LEU A 313 -3.25 -7.25 -21.74
C LEU A 313 -2.89 -7.06 -23.22
N LEU A 314 -3.19 -8.02 -24.10
CA LEU A 314 -2.97 -7.86 -25.55
C LEU A 314 -3.82 -6.74 -26.15
N LYS A 315 -5.07 -6.58 -25.71
CA LYS A 315 -5.93 -5.46 -26.16
C LYS A 315 -5.36 -4.10 -25.75
N TRP A 316 -4.84 -3.97 -24.52
CA TRP A 316 -4.16 -2.74 -24.07
C TRP A 316 -2.91 -2.44 -24.91
N HIS A 317 -2.12 -3.46 -25.24
CA HIS A 317 -0.92 -3.31 -26.07
C HIS A 317 -1.27 -2.83 -27.49
N ILE A 318 -2.23 -3.49 -28.15
CA ILE A 318 -2.70 -3.09 -29.49
C ILE A 318 -3.25 -1.65 -29.48
N ALA A 319 -4.03 -1.27 -28.45
CA ALA A 319 -4.57 0.08 -28.32
C ALA A 319 -3.47 1.14 -28.09
N ASN A 320 -2.36 0.79 -27.45
CA ASN A 320 -1.17 1.63 -27.29
C ASN A 320 -0.15 1.52 -28.45
N GLY A 321 -0.52 0.89 -29.56
CA GLY A 321 0.28 0.86 -30.79
C GLY A 321 1.34 -0.25 -30.86
N TYR A 322 1.46 -1.10 -29.84
CA TYR A 322 2.36 -2.23 -29.88
C TYR A 322 1.84 -3.30 -30.84
N ASN A 323 2.78 -3.94 -31.55
CA ASN A 323 2.51 -5.10 -32.40
C ASN A 323 3.42 -6.30 -32.09
N ALA A 324 4.25 -6.18 -31.06
CA ALA A 324 4.84 -7.29 -30.32
C ALA A 324 4.87 -6.97 -28.81
N VAL A 325 4.90 -8.00 -27.96
CA VAL A 325 4.97 -7.86 -26.49
C VAL A 325 5.74 -9.02 -25.88
N ILE A 326 6.57 -8.70 -24.88
CA ILE A 326 7.12 -9.65 -23.91
C ILE A 326 6.23 -9.63 -22.67
N VAL A 327 5.69 -10.80 -22.31
CA VAL A 327 4.85 -10.99 -21.12
C VAL A 327 5.67 -11.81 -20.11
N SER A 328 6.00 -11.19 -18.99
CA SER A 328 7.11 -11.53 -18.10
C SER A 328 6.69 -11.58 -16.63
N ASP A 329 5.59 -12.25 -16.32
CA ASP A 329 5.05 -12.37 -14.96
C ASP A 329 6.12 -12.76 -13.91
N HIS A 330 6.08 -12.09 -12.75
CA HIS A 330 7.00 -12.33 -11.62
C HIS A 330 7.15 -13.83 -11.31
N ASN A 331 8.37 -14.33 -11.46
CA ASN A 331 8.78 -15.70 -11.13
C ASN A 331 7.98 -16.82 -11.81
N THR A 332 7.26 -16.57 -12.92
CA THR A 332 6.53 -17.61 -13.65
C THR A 332 6.32 -17.32 -15.13
N ILE A 333 6.51 -18.33 -16.00
CA ILE A 333 6.22 -18.18 -17.44
C ILE A 333 4.72 -18.30 -17.79
N ASN A 334 3.88 -18.69 -16.82
CA ASN A 334 2.51 -19.16 -17.10
C ASN A 334 1.62 -18.12 -17.80
N GLY A 335 1.75 -16.83 -17.46
CA GLY A 335 0.98 -15.76 -18.11
C GLY A 335 1.46 -15.43 -19.52
N GLY A 336 2.76 -15.58 -19.78
CA GLY A 336 3.33 -15.46 -21.13
C GLY A 336 2.90 -16.60 -22.06
N LEU A 337 2.88 -17.85 -21.57
CA LEU A 337 2.31 -18.98 -22.32
C LEU A 337 0.80 -18.83 -22.56
N ALA A 338 0.06 -18.30 -21.58
CA ALA A 338 -1.36 -18.00 -21.75
C ALA A 338 -1.60 -16.86 -22.76
N ALA A 339 -0.77 -15.82 -22.77
CA ALA A 339 -0.84 -14.73 -23.74
C ALA A 339 -0.48 -15.19 -25.16
N LEU A 340 0.54 -16.04 -25.31
CA LEU A 340 0.89 -16.63 -26.61
C LEU A 340 -0.29 -17.39 -27.21
N LYS A 341 -0.94 -18.25 -26.42
CA LYS A 341 -2.14 -18.98 -26.86
C LYS A 341 -3.31 -18.08 -27.28
N VAL A 342 -3.44 -16.88 -26.71
CA VAL A 342 -4.44 -15.89 -27.17
C VAL A 342 -3.98 -15.27 -28.50
N ALA A 343 -2.71 -14.88 -28.62
CA ALA A 343 -2.16 -14.29 -29.85
C ALA A 343 -2.20 -15.24 -31.08
N GLU A 344 -2.08 -16.54 -30.85
CA GLU A 344 -2.19 -17.60 -31.87
C GLU A 344 -3.63 -17.88 -32.32
N SER A 345 -4.65 -17.37 -31.62
CA SER A 345 -6.05 -17.58 -32.00
C SER A 345 -6.46 -16.75 -33.23
N GLU A 346 -7.50 -17.19 -33.93
CA GLU A 346 -8.01 -16.57 -35.17
C GLU A 346 -8.33 -15.06 -35.02
N GLU A 347 -8.67 -14.61 -33.79
CA GLU A 347 -8.94 -13.20 -33.53
C GLU A 347 -7.66 -12.35 -33.47
N TYR A 348 -6.51 -12.89 -33.03
CA TYR A 348 -5.28 -12.11 -32.78
C TYR A 348 -4.16 -12.39 -33.78
N ALA A 349 -4.25 -13.48 -34.54
CA ALA A 349 -3.28 -13.88 -35.55
C ALA A 349 -2.86 -12.71 -36.46
N GLY A 350 -1.56 -12.38 -36.45
CA GLY A 350 -0.98 -11.30 -37.24
C GLY A 350 -1.20 -9.87 -36.71
N LYS A 351 -2.05 -9.65 -35.70
CA LYS A 351 -2.21 -8.36 -35.03
C LYS A 351 -1.02 -8.06 -34.12
N ILE A 352 -0.73 -8.98 -33.19
CA ILE A 352 0.33 -8.86 -32.18
C ILE A 352 1.09 -10.17 -32.01
N THR A 353 2.42 -10.10 -31.86
CA THR A 353 3.28 -11.25 -31.57
C THR A 353 3.66 -11.27 -30.09
N VAL A 354 3.41 -12.38 -29.40
CA VAL A 354 3.79 -12.56 -27.99
C VAL A 354 5.08 -13.36 -27.88
N ILE A 355 5.98 -12.91 -27.02
CA ILE A 355 7.18 -13.65 -26.62
C ILE A 355 7.01 -14.01 -25.14
N PRO A 356 6.86 -15.30 -24.79
CA PRO A 356 6.84 -15.75 -23.40
C PRO A 356 8.14 -15.40 -22.67
N ALA A 357 8.01 -14.99 -21.42
CA ALA A 357 9.13 -14.72 -20.52
C ALA A 357 8.71 -14.98 -19.06
N MET A 358 9.67 -14.87 -18.14
CA MET A 358 9.41 -14.63 -16.72
C MET A 358 10.33 -13.50 -16.25
N GLU A 359 9.86 -12.64 -15.35
CA GLU A 359 10.77 -11.79 -14.59
C GLU A 359 11.31 -12.58 -13.40
N LEU A 360 12.61 -12.90 -13.38
CA LEU A 360 13.23 -13.35 -12.14
C LEU A 360 13.26 -12.18 -11.15
N THR A 361 12.46 -12.34 -10.11
CA THR A 361 12.10 -11.30 -9.13
C THR A 361 12.70 -11.69 -7.78
N THR A 362 13.72 -10.95 -7.32
CA THR A 362 14.52 -11.26 -6.12
C THR A 362 14.85 -10.00 -5.33
N CYS A 363 15.41 -10.12 -4.12
CA CYS A 363 15.83 -8.95 -3.32
C CYS A 363 17.17 -8.34 -3.73
N ARG A 364 17.86 -8.91 -4.74
CA ARG A 364 19.11 -8.36 -5.29
C ARG A 364 18.92 -7.70 -6.65
N LEU A 365 18.06 -8.27 -7.50
CA LEU A 365 17.80 -7.76 -8.85
C LEU A 365 16.46 -8.26 -9.39
N HIS A 366 16.02 -7.60 -10.45
CA HIS A 366 14.99 -8.02 -11.37
C HIS A 366 15.61 -8.30 -12.74
N MET A 367 15.20 -9.38 -13.42
CA MET A 367 15.78 -9.79 -14.71
C MET A 367 14.76 -10.52 -15.57
N ASN A 368 14.41 -9.97 -16.73
CA ASN A 368 13.56 -10.64 -17.71
C ASN A 368 14.33 -11.76 -18.43
N LEU A 369 13.81 -12.97 -18.33
CA LEU A 369 14.29 -14.18 -18.97
C LEU A 369 13.37 -14.47 -20.17
N ILE A 370 13.80 -14.01 -21.35
CA ILE A 370 12.95 -13.78 -22.51
C ILE A 370 13.08 -14.91 -23.53
N GLY A 371 11.95 -15.39 -24.07
CA GLY A 371 11.93 -16.42 -25.12
C GLY A 371 12.26 -17.83 -24.62
N ILE A 372 12.17 -18.05 -23.31
CA ILE A 372 12.20 -19.38 -22.69
C ILE A 372 10.83 -20.09 -22.85
N ASN A 373 10.73 -21.37 -22.49
CA ASN A 373 9.50 -22.17 -22.59
C ASN A 373 9.07 -22.88 -21.29
N GLU A 374 9.87 -22.78 -20.22
CA GLU A 374 9.61 -23.32 -18.87
C GLU A 374 9.99 -22.29 -17.80
N THR A 375 9.46 -22.43 -16.58
CA THR A 375 9.90 -21.62 -15.43
C THR A 375 11.24 -22.16 -14.90
N ILE A 376 12.22 -21.29 -14.66
CA ILE A 376 13.52 -21.69 -14.09
C ILE A 376 13.40 -21.77 -12.56
N ASP A 377 12.71 -22.81 -12.06
CA ASP A 377 12.31 -22.94 -10.64
C ASP A 377 13.48 -22.83 -9.64
N PHE A 378 14.67 -23.34 -9.99
CA PHE A 378 15.84 -23.28 -9.10
C PHE A 378 16.39 -21.86 -8.87
N ALA A 379 16.02 -20.91 -9.73
CA ALA A 379 16.46 -19.53 -9.66
C ALA A 379 15.64 -18.70 -8.65
N ILE A 380 14.44 -19.17 -8.26
CA ILE A 380 13.43 -18.39 -7.51
C ILE A 380 13.79 -18.24 -6.02
N LYS A 381 14.92 -17.60 -5.76
CA LYS A 381 15.55 -17.43 -4.46
C LYS A 381 15.46 -15.98 -4.01
N LYS A 382 15.15 -15.78 -2.73
CA LYS A 382 15.03 -14.45 -2.12
C LYS A 382 16.33 -13.65 -2.21
N TRP A 383 17.46 -14.30 -1.93
CA TRP A 383 18.81 -13.73 -1.96
C TRP A 383 19.76 -14.68 -2.73
N PRO A 384 19.79 -14.65 -4.07
CA PRO A 384 20.68 -15.51 -4.85
C PRO A 384 22.13 -15.05 -4.72
N SER A 385 23.07 -15.99 -4.66
CA SER A 385 24.51 -15.72 -4.83
C SER A 385 24.84 -15.40 -6.30
N ASP A 386 26.04 -14.87 -6.54
CA ASP A 386 26.49 -14.52 -7.89
C ASP A 386 26.58 -15.75 -8.81
N ASP A 387 26.96 -16.92 -8.27
CA ASP A 387 27.01 -18.18 -9.04
C ASP A 387 25.60 -18.71 -9.38
N GLU A 388 24.61 -18.47 -8.53
CA GLU A 388 23.21 -18.84 -8.80
C GLU A 388 22.57 -17.93 -9.86
N LEU A 389 22.98 -16.66 -9.91
CA LEU A 389 22.64 -15.75 -11.01
C LEU A 389 23.29 -16.20 -12.33
N ARG A 390 24.57 -16.59 -12.34
CA ARG A 390 25.23 -17.20 -13.51
C ARG A 390 24.52 -18.46 -13.99
N GLN A 391 24.16 -19.36 -13.08
CA GLN A 391 23.41 -20.59 -13.40
C GLN A 391 22.03 -20.28 -14.00
N THR A 392 21.35 -19.24 -13.52
CA THR A 392 20.08 -18.78 -14.09
C THR A 392 20.25 -18.29 -15.52
N ILE A 393 21.23 -17.41 -15.77
CA ILE A 393 21.52 -16.83 -17.08
C ILE A 393 21.88 -17.95 -18.07
N ALA A 394 22.78 -18.85 -17.67
CA ALA A 394 23.14 -20.02 -18.47
C ALA A 394 21.93 -20.90 -18.80
N ARG A 395 21.01 -21.16 -17.85
CA ARG A 395 19.78 -21.92 -18.14
C ARG A 395 18.85 -21.18 -19.10
N ALA A 396 18.72 -19.86 -19.00
CA ALA A 396 17.95 -19.08 -19.97
C ALA A 396 18.54 -19.21 -21.39
N HIS A 397 19.87 -19.23 -21.53
CA HIS A 397 20.56 -19.47 -22.81
C HIS A 397 20.41 -20.92 -23.31
N GLU A 398 20.46 -21.93 -22.43
CA GLU A 398 20.20 -23.33 -22.80
C GLU A 398 18.78 -23.52 -23.38
N LEU A 399 17.81 -22.77 -22.86
CA LEU A 399 16.42 -22.74 -23.37
C LEU A 399 16.28 -21.90 -24.65
N GLY A 400 17.38 -21.35 -25.18
CA GLY A 400 17.39 -20.51 -26.37
C GLY A 400 16.91 -19.07 -26.14
N GLY A 401 16.74 -18.66 -24.89
CA GLY A 401 16.27 -17.32 -24.51
C GLY A 401 17.36 -16.24 -24.47
N LEU A 402 17.07 -15.18 -23.71
CA LEU A 402 17.93 -14.04 -23.40
C LEU A 402 17.75 -13.64 -21.93
N ALA A 403 18.79 -13.08 -21.30
CA ALA A 403 18.74 -12.52 -19.95
C ALA A 403 18.97 -11.00 -19.98
N ILE A 404 17.94 -10.23 -19.65
CA ILE A 404 17.95 -8.75 -19.65
C ILE A 404 17.71 -8.22 -18.23
N ILE A 405 18.54 -7.29 -17.78
CA ILE A 405 18.41 -6.68 -16.44
C ILE A 405 17.41 -5.51 -16.47
N ASN A 406 16.48 -5.52 -15.52
CA ASN A 406 15.36 -4.59 -15.47
C ASN A 406 15.66 -3.34 -14.62
N HIS A 407 15.10 -2.20 -15.03
CA HIS A 407 14.91 -0.94 -14.29
C HIS A 407 15.91 -0.62 -13.17
N ILE A 408 17.23 -0.61 -13.46
CA ILE A 408 18.29 -0.29 -12.48
C ILE A 408 18.04 1.03 -11.70
N PRO A 409 17.49 2.12 -12.29
CA PRO A 409 17.17 3.33 -11.52
C PRO A 409 16.15 3.09 -10.39
N TRP A 410 15.14 2.24 -10.62
CA TRP A 410 14.15 1.86 -9.60
C TRP A 410 14.78 0.96 -8.54
N SER A 411 15.54 -0.05 -8.98
CA SER A 411 16.27 -1.00 -8.13
C SER A 411 17.23 -0.31 -7.16
N ASN A 412 17.94 0.73 -7.62
CA ASN A 412 18.92 1.47 -6.81
C ASN A 412 18.34 2.71 -6.11
N THR A 413 17.06 3.06 -6.33
CA THR A 413 16.39 4.14 -5.59
C THR A 413 16.22 3.75 -4.11
N THR A 414 16.40 4.71 -3.21
CA THR A 414 16.23 4.51 -1.76
C THR A 414 14.82 4.02 -1.41
N GLU A 415 14.72 2.93 -0.66
CA GLU A 415 13.44 2.44 -0.17
C GLU A 415 12.87 3.35 0.93
N TYR A 416 11.56 3.59 0.88
CA TYR A 416 10.89 4.55 1.74
C TYR A 416 10.99 4.17 3.22
N GLY A 417 11.80 4.94 3.95
CA GLY A 417 12.03 4.78 5.38
C GLY A 417 13.14 3.79 5.77
N TYR A 418 13.97 3.34 4.83
CA TYR A 418 15.07 2.40 5.11
C TYR A 418 16.48 2.97 4.96
N GLU A 419 16.64 4.14 4.33
CA GLU A 419 17.96 4.75 4.00
C GLU A 419 18.91 3.81 3.19
N LEU A 420 18.36 2.74 2.64
CA LEU A 420 19.00 1.69 1.84
C LEU A 420 18.36 1.64 0.44
N PRO A 421 19.03 1.12 -0.59
CA PRO A 421 18.41 0.88 -1.89
C PRO A 421 17.25 -0.13 -1.80
N ARG A 422 16.33 -0.06 -2.76
CA ARG A 422 15.21 -0.99 -2.94
C ARG A 422 15.69 -2.43 -3.18
N MET A 423 16.76 -2.58 -3.97
CA MET A 423 17.54 -3.81 -4.09
C MET A 423 18.83 -3.71 -3.28
N GLN A 424 18.98 -4.54 -2.26
CA GLN A 424 20.22 -4.59 -1.50
C GLN A 424 21.23 -5.50 -2.20
N ASN A 425 22.49 -5.08 -2.27
CA ASN A 425 23.56 -5.82 -2.94
C ASN A 425 23.27 -6.16 -4.41
N HIS A 426 22.61 -5.23 -5.13
CA HIS A 426 22.45 -5.29 -6.58
C HIS A 426 23.83 -5.31 -7.26
N PRO A 427 24.12 -6.28 -8.14
CA PRO A 427 25.38 -6.32 -8.88
C PRO A 427 25.64 -5.05 -9.71
N SER A 428 26.92 -4.73 -9.92
CA SER A 428 27.34 -3.65 -10.83
C SER A 428 27.18 -4.09 -12.30
N ARG A 429 27.09 -3.14 -13.24
CA ARG A 429 26.85 -3.45 -14.67
C ARG A 429 27.98 -4.30 -15.27
N GLU A 430 29.20 -4.07 -14.82
CA GLU A 430 30.41 -4.82 -15.19
C GLU A 430 30.33 -6.27 -14.71
N LEU A 431 29.87 -6.50 -13.48
CA LEU A 431 29.68 -7.83 -12.92
C LEU A 431 28.51 -8.56 -13.58
N LEU A 432 27.45 -7.85 -13.96
CA LEU A 432 26.31 -8.41 -14.70
C LEU A 432 26.73 -8.88 -16.11
N VAL A 433 27.59 -8.12 -16.81
CA VAL A 433 28.19 -8.56 -18.08
C VAL A 433 29.11 -9.77 -17.87
N ASP A 434 29.93 -9.80 -16.83
CA ASP A 434 30.76 -10.95 -16.48
C ASP A 434 29.92 -12.19 -16.11
N MET A 435 28.74 -12.01 -15.51
CA MET A 435 27.76 -13.08 -15.30
C MET A 435 27.11 -13.60 -16.59
N GLY A 436 27.22 -12.87 -17.70
CA GLY A 436 26.75 -13.27 -19.03
C GLY A 436 25.42 -12.67 -19.49
N ILE A 437 24.91 -11.59 -18.89
CA ILE A 437 23.67 -10.94 -19.35
C ILE A 437 23.78 -10.42 -20.78
N ASP A 438 22.68 -10.44 -21.52
CA ASP A 438 22.64 -10.00 -22.92
C ASP A 438 22.45 -8.48 -23.06
N GLY A 439 21.83 -7.82 -22.08
CA GLY A 439 21.54 -6.39 -22.12
C GLY A 439 20.74 -5.85 -20.95
N PHE A 440 20.26 -4.61 -21.09
CA PHE A 440 19.50 -3.89 -20.06
C PHE A 440 18.22 -3.26 -20.62
N GLU A 441 17.20 -3.16 -19.77
CA GLU A 441 16.06 -2.27 -19.94
C GLU A 441 16.54 -0.81 -19.75
N ILE A 442 16.56 -0.02 -20.83
CA ILE A 442 17.05 1.37 -20.81
C ILE A 442 15.94 2.39 -20.59
N ALA A 443 14.68 2.01 -20.79
CA ALA A 443 13.53 2.80 -20.39
C ALA A 443 12.49 1.91 -19.74
N ASN A 444 11.98 2.35 -18.60
CA ASN A 444 10.98 1.67 -17.79
C ASN A 444 9.94 2.71 -17.35
N GLY A 445 8.72 2.56 -17.83
CA GLY A 445 7.71 3.63 -17.76
C GLY A 445 8.27 4.97 -18.26
N GLY A 446 7.99 6.06 -17.54
CA GLY A 446 8.52 7.40 -17.85
C GLY A 446 10.01 7.63 -17.53
N THR A 447 10.78 6.60 -17.13
CA THR A 447 12.18 6.74 -16.69
C THR A 447 13.16 6.23 -17.74
N LEU A 448 14.13 7.07 -18.13
CA LEU A 448 15.20 6.72 -19.09
C LEU A 448 16.56 6.58 -18.39
N ASP A 449 17.10 5.35 -18.32
CA ASP A 449 18.44 5.06 -17.79
C ASP A 449 19.53 5.39 -18.83
N THR A 450 19.88 6.67 -18.90
CA THR A 450 20.99 7.16 -19.72
C THR A 450 22.36 6.58 -19.35
N ILE A 451 22.52 6.04 -18.13
CA ILE A 451 23.77 5.40 -17.69
C ILE A 451 23.87 3.99 -18.29
N SER A 452 22.81 3.18 -18.20
CA SER A 452 22.74 1.89 -18.90
C SER A 452 22.83 2.06 -20.41
N LEU A 453 22.17 3.07 -20.99
CA LEU A 453 22.23 3.34 -22.43
C LEU A 453 23.67 3.62 -22.91
N LYS A 454 24.45 4.43 -22.18
CA LYS A 454 25.87 4.66 -22.50
C LYS A 454 26.70 3.39 -22.30
N PHE A 455 26.46 2.64 -21.22
CA PHE A 455 27.18 1.39 -20.94
C PHE A 455 26.92 0.32 -22.03
N ILE A 456 25.69 0.22 -22.55
CA ILE A 456 25.34 -0.66 -23.68
C ILE A 456 26.08 -0.25 -24.96
N GLN A 457 26.20 1.05 -25.24
CA GLN A 457 26.96 1.54 -26.39
C GLN A 457 28.45 1.18 -26.31
N ASP A 458 29.04 1.28 -25.12
CA ASP A 458 30.45 0.97 -24.89
C ASP A 458 30.76 -0.54 -24.93
N ASN A 459 29.82 -1.38 -24.49
CA ASN A 459 30.01 -2.83 -24.38
C ASN A 459 29.32 -3.64 -25.50
N ASN A 460 28.64 -2.97 -26.45
CA ASN A 460 27.88 -3.58 -27.54
C ASN A 460 26.89 -4.65 -27.04
N LEU A 461 25.91 -4.25 -26.24
CA LEU A 461 24.89 -5.13 -25.63
C LEU A 461 23.50 -4.92 -26.25
N ILE A 462 22.50 -5.72 -25.86
CA ILE A 462 21.09 -5.48 -26.20
C ILE A 462 20.58 -4.26 -25.41
N LEU A 463 19.79 -3.41 -26.07
CA LEU A 463 18.89 -2.46 -25.42
C LEU A 463 17.44 -2.87 -25.65
N ILE A 464 16.62 -2.77 -24.61
CA ILE A 464 15.16 -2.92 -24.67
C ILE A 464 14.49 -1.83 -23.84
N THR A 465 13.20 -1.63 -24.04
CA THR A 465 12.34 -0.72 -23.26
C THR A 465 11.06 -1.44 -22.86
N GLY A 466 10.62 -1.22 -21.63
CA GLY A 466 9.45 -1.86 -21.05
C GLY A 466 8.46 -0.84 -20.49
N THR A 467 7.16 -1.13 -20.56
CA THR A 467 6.17 -0.33 -19.82
C THR A 467 6.08 -0.73 -18.36
N ASP A 468 6.42 -1.99 -18.04
CA ASP A 468 6.19 -2.61 -16.74
C ASP A 468 4.69 -2.50 -16.34
N VAL A 469 3.81 -2.72 -17.33
CA VAL A 469 2.38 -2.49 -17.17
C VAL A 469 1.74 -3.52 -16.25
N HIS A 470 1.41 -3.06 -15.05
CA HIS A 470 0.60 -3.79 -14.07
C HIS A 470 -0.88 -3.39 -14.10
N TYR A 471 -1.22 -2.18 -14.55
CA TYR A 471 -2.57 -1.60 -14.43
C TYR A 471 -3.09 -1.03 -15.77
N PRO A 472 -4.40 -1.14 -16.07
CA PRO A 472 -4.98 -0.67 -17.35
C PRO A 472 -5.04 0.86 -17.50
N ASP A 473 -4.94 1.59 -16.38
CA ASP A 473 -4.80 3.04 -16.31
C ASP A 473 -3.33 3.50 -16.24
N SER A 474 -2.39 2.65 -16.64
CA SER A 474 -1.01 3.03 -16.99
C SER A 474 -0.94 3.60 -18.41
N SER A 475 -0.04 4.57 -18.63
CA SER A 475 0.38 5.00 -19.97
C SER A 475 1.46 4.09 -20.54
N ALA A 476 1.55 4.02 -21.87
CA ALA A 476 2.73 3.56 -22.59
C ALA A 476 3.69 4.73 -22.82
N PHE A 477 4.99 4.53 -22.60
CA PHE A 477 6.02 5.59 -22.68
C PHE A 477 7.13 5.30 -23.70
N SER A 478 7.31 4.04 -24.09
CA SER A 478 8.49 3.60 -24.84
C SER A 478 8.20 2.37 -25.69
N TRP A 479 8.64 2.40 -26.95
CA TRP A 479 8.49 1.27 -27.88
C TRP A 479 9.87 0.84 -28.35
N THR A 480 10.26 -0.41 -28.09
CA THR A 480 11.45 -1.01 -28.69
C THR A 480 11.17 -1.24 -30.16
N ILE A 481 12.07 -0.79 -31.05
CA ILE A 481 11.88 -0.89 -32.50
C ILE A 481 12.95 -1.73 -33.15
N LEU A 482 12.52 -2.57 -34.10
CA LEU A 482 13.35 -3.49 -34.87
C LEU A 482 12.70 -3.79 -36.23
N ASN A 483 13.49 -4.35 -37.16
CA ASN A 483 13.04 -4.66 -38.52
C ASN A 483 13.11 -6.16 -38.81
N THR A 484 11.95 -6.81 -39.00
CA THR A 484 11.79 -8.20 -39.45
C THR A 484 11.45 -8.34 -40.94
N ASN A 485 11.51 -7.24 -41.70
CA ASN A 485 11.15 -7.14 -43.12
C ASN A 485 9.72 -7.65 -43.42
N GLY A 486 8.78 -7.35 -42.51
CA GLY A 486 7.38 -7.76 -42.53
C GLY A 486 7.08 -9.08 -41.79
N ASN A 487 8.08 -9.93 -41.59
CA ASN A 487 7.90 -11.28 -41.05
C ASN A 487 8.04 -11.33 -39.52
N ARG A 488 7.05 -10.76 -38.82
CA ARG A 488 7.07 -10.47 -37.37
C ARG A 488 6.90 -11.70 -36.45
N THR A 489 7.48 -12.86 -36.80
CA THR A 489 7.46 -14.07 -35.95
C THR A 489 8.38 -13.94 -34.73
N ILE A 490 8.13 -14.75 -33.70
CA ILE A 490 8.96 -14.84 -32.48
C ILE A 490 10.44 -15.02 -32.86
N ASP A 491 10.74 -16.00 -33.72
CA ASP A 491 12.12 -16.30 -34.16
C ASP A 491 12.82 -15.10 -34.79
N ASN A 492 12.13 -14.34 -35.65
CA ASN A 492 12.71 -13.19 -36.33
C ASN A 492 12.91 -11.99 -35.39
N ILE A 493 12.01 -11.79 -34.43
CA ILE A 493 12.15 -10.76 -33.39
C ILE A 493 13.32 -11.13 -32.46
N MET A 494 13.37 -12.37 -31.97
CA MET A 494 14.48 -12.90 -31.17
C MET A 494 15.81 -12.87 -31.93
N ALA A 495 15.81 -13.05 -33.26
CA ALA A 495 16.98 -12.91 -34.10
C ALA A 495 17.46 -11.44 -34.21
N GLN A 496 16.57 -10.45 -34.31
CA GLN A 496 16.99 -9.04 -34.27
C GLN A 496 17.51 -8.63 -32.87
N LEU A 497 16.87 -9.12 -31.80
CA LEU A 497 17.34 -8.92 -30.43
C LEU A 497 18.75 -9.51 -30.24
N LYS A 498 18.96 -10.78 -30.57
CA LYS A 498 20.28 -11.45 -30.52
C LYS A 498 21.32 -10.78 -31.41
N ALA A 499 20.91 -10.25 -32.56
CA ALA A 499 21.80 -9.47 -33.45
C ALA A 499 22.06 -8.02 -32.97
N ARG A 500 21.49 -7.61 -31.83
CA ARG A 500 21.60 -6.26 -31.23
C ARG A 500 21.10 -5.16 -32.17
N ARG A 501 20.13 -5.49 -33.02
CA ARG A 501 19.50 -4.60 -34.02
C ARG A 501 18.23 -3.98 -33.48
N THR A 502 18.36 -3.28 -32.36
CA THR A 502 17.28 -2.51 -31.74
C THR A 502 17.60 -1.02 -31.68
N SER A 503 16.53 -0.23 -31.68
CA SER A 503 16.49 1.16 -31.26
C SER A 503 15.21 1.34 -30.43
N PHE A 504 14.81 2.56 -30.10
CA PHE A 504 13.56 2.81 -29.40
C PHE A 504 12.95 4.17 -29.74
N LEU A 505 11.64 4.27 -29.53
CA LEU A 505 10.88 5.52 -29.42
C LEU A 505 10.62 5.78 -27.94
N PHE A 506 10.59 7.04 -27.50
CA PHE A 506 10.34 7.41 -26.10
C PHE A 506 9.59 8.74 -26.00
N ASP A 507 8.57 8.78 -25.14
CA ASP A 507 7.87 9.99 -24.71
C ASP A 507 7.64 9.93 -23.19
N PRO A 508 8.33 10.78 -22.38
CA PRO A 508 8.17 10.78 -20.93
C PRO A 508 6.81 11.32 -20.45
N THR A 509 5.98 11.89 -21.33
CA THR A 509 4.60 12.30 -21.01
C THR A 509 3.60 11.15 -21.11
N GLY A 510 3.94 10.10 -21.85
CA GLY A 510 3.15 8.88 -22.01
C GLY A 510 1.88 9.04 -22.85
N THR A 511 1.30 7.90 -23.25
CA THR A 511 0.00 7.87 -23.94
C THR A 511 -1.12 8.45 -23.06
N GLN A 512 -1.91 9.33 -23.66
CA GLN A 512 -2.94 10.12 -22.97
C GLN A 512 -4.28 9.37 -22.72
N PRO A 513 -4.73 8.43 -23.59
CA PRO A 513 -5.89 7.59 -23.28
C PRO A 513 -5.57 6.59 -22.16
N LEU A 514 -6.37 6.62 -21.09
CA LEU A 514 -6.26 5.72 -19.93
C LEU A 514 -7.59 5.03 -19.64
N ALA A 515 -7.56 3.78 -19.24
CA ALA A 515 -8.76 2.98 -18.99
C ALA A 515 -8.99 2.72 -17.49
N TYR A 516 -9.72 3.63 -16.86
CA TYR A 516 -10.11 3.47 -15.45
C TYR A 516 -11.14 2.34 -15.29
N PRO A 517 -10.91 1.37 -14.40
CA PRO A 517 -11.87 0.31 -14.12
C PRO A 517 -13.14 0.86 -13.44
N PRO A 518 -14.32 0.26 -13.68
CA PRO A 518 -15.55 0.65 -12.98
C PRO A 518 -15.50 0.28 -11.49
N GLU A 519 -16.37 0.89 -10.69
CA GLU A 519 -16.47 0.57 -9.26
C GLU A 519 -17.18 -0.77 -9.01
N ASN A 520 -16.68 -1.50 -8.03
CA ASN A 520 -17.19 -2.80 -7.60
C ASN A 520 -18.44 -2.65 -6.71
N PRO A 521 -19.65 -3.08 -7.14
CA PRO A 521 -20.86 -2.96 -6.32
C PRO A 521 -20.87 -3.84 -5.07
N VAL A 522 -19.96 -4.80 -4.94
CA VAL A 522 -19.76 -5.60 -3.72
C VAL A 522 -18.94 -4.83 -2.68
N TYR A 523 -18.00 -3.98 -3.09
CA TYR A 523 -17.19 -3.16 -2.20
C TYR A 523 -18.06 -2.35 -1.24
N TYR A 524 -19.05 -1.62 -1.77
CA TYR A 524 -19.97 -0.79 -1.00
C TYR A 524 -20.73 -1.51 0.13
N LYS A 525 -20.98 -2.82 0.00
CA LYS A 525 -21.61 -3.63 1.07
C LYS A 525 -20.68 -3.90 2.25
N THR A 526 -19.37 -3.82 2.01
CA THR A 526 -18.30 -4.09 2.99
C THR A 526 -17.56 -2.82 3.44
N ALA A 527 -17.69 -1.72 2.68
CA ALA A 527 -16.90 -0.50 2.85
C ALA A 527 -17.03 0.13 4.25
N PRO A 528 -18.21 0.22 4.91
CA PRO A 528 -18.29 0.88 6.22
C PRO A 528 -17.41 0.25 7.32
N PRO A 529 -17.44 -1.07 7.58
CA PRO A 529 -16.48 -1.69 8.51
C PRO A 529 -15.05 -1.77 7.99
N THR A 530 -14.82 -1.91 6.67
CA THR A 530 -13.47 -1.96 6.08
C THR A 530 -12.75 -0.60 6.20
N LEU A 531 -13.40 0.49 5.81
CA LEU A 531 -12.85 1.85 5.94
C LEU A 531 -12.63 2.24 7.40
N LEU A 532 -13.46 1.75 8.32
CA LEU A 532 -13.30 2.03 9.75
C LEU A 532 -12.11 1.28 10.38
N GLY A 533 -11.81 0.05 9.96
CA GLY A 533 -10.57 -0.63 10.38
C GLY A 533 -9.33 -0.01 9.74
N GLN A 534 -9.38 0.32 8.44
CA GLN A 534 -8.32 1.07 7.76
C GLN A 534 -8.06 2.44 8.43
N TYR A 535 -9.11 3.14 8.87
CA TYR A 535 -8.98 4.36 9.68
C TYR A 535 -8.19 4.11 10.98
N PHE A 536 -8.42 2.99 11.68
CA PHE A 536 -7.65 2.64 12.88
C PHE A 536 -6.22 2.18 12.60
N GLN A 537 -5.88 1.75 11.37
CA GLN A 537 -4.49 1.50 10.95
C GLN A 537 -3.60 2.75 11.09
N MET A 538 -4.19 3.96 11.13
CA MET A 538 -3.44 5.21 11.36
C MET A 538 -2.55 5.17 12.61
N PHE A 539 -2.88 4.35 13.61
CA PHE A 539 -2.19 4.29 14.90
C PHE A 539 -0.84 3.58 14.82
N TRP A 540 -0.48 2.97 13.70
CA TRP A 540 0.85 2.46 13.45
C TRP A 540 1.30 2.75 12.01
N ILE A 541 2.48 2.24 11.67
CA ILE A 541 2.95 2.06 10.30
C ILE A 541 3.55 0.66 10.26
N GLU A 542 3.09 -0.18 9.33
CA GLU A 542 3.85 -1.35 8.90
C GLU A 542 4.82 -0.87 7.84
N GLN A 543 6.12 -1.07 8.06
CA GLN A 543 7.14 -0.84 7.05
C GLN A 543 7.79 -2.19 6.76
N THR A 544 7.78 -2.55 5.48
CA THR A 544 8.17 -3.88 5.00
C THR A 544 9.17 -3.82 3.85
N GLY A 545 9.20 -2.71 3.10
CA GLY A 545 10.00 -2.61 1.87
C GLY A 545 9.38 -3.44 0.73
N MET A 546 10.19 -3.81 -0.25
CA MET A 546 9.73 -4.56 -1.43
C MET A 546 9.38 -6.02 -1.09
N TYR A 547 8.25 -6.51 -1.61
CA TYR A 547 7.90 -7.94 -1.49
C TYR A 547 8.83 -8.80 -2.35
N SER A 548 9.25 -9.95 -1.83
CA SER A 548 10.36 -10.70 -2.45
C SER A 548 9.98 -11.72 -3.52
N PHE A 549 8.68 -11.97 -3.75
CA PHE A 549 8.11 -12.94 -4.70
C PHE A 549 8.67 -14.38 -4.67
N SER A 550 9.56 -14.72 -3.73
CA SER A 550 10.11 -16.06 -3.53
C SER A 550 9.11 -16.97 -2.78
N PRO A 551 9.13 -18.30 -3.00
CA PRO A 551 8.35 -19.27 -2.21
C PRO A 551 8.54 -19.18 -0.68
N THR A 552 9.66 -18.59 -0.20
CA THR A 552 9.88 -18.34 1.23
C THR A 552 9.10 -17.13 1.77
N GLY A 553 8.62 -16.24 0.89
CA GLY A 553 7.83 -15.07 1.23
C GLY A 553 8.55 -13.98 2.02
N GLY A 554 7.75 -13.07 2.59
CA GLY A 554 8.21 -11.85 3.24
C GLY A 554 8.92 -10.89 2.28
N PHE A 555 9.66 -9.94 2.86
CA PHE A 555 10.13 -8.76 2.13
C PHE A 555 11.66 -8.64 2.12
N CYS A 556 12.17 -7.69 1.34
CA CYS A 556 13.59 -7.48 1.06
C CYS A 556 14.31 -6.54 2.04
N HIS A 557 13.59 -6.04 3.06
CA HIS A 557 14.11 -5.23 4.14
C HIS A 557 13.60 -5.77 5.49
N GLU A 558 14.12 -5.26 6.61
CA GLU A 558 13.69 -5.69 7.96
C GLU A 558 12.26 -5.19 8.26
N GLU A 559 11.31 -6.09 8.48
CA GLU A 559 9.91 -5.73 8.75
C GLU A 559 9.74 -5.10 10.14
N TYR A 560 9.31 -3.83 10.22
CA TYR A 560 9.12 -3.13 11.49
C TYR A 560 7.79 -2.39 11.62
N VAL A 561 7.25 -2.38 12.84
CA VAL A 561 5.93 -1.79 13.16
C VAL A 561 6.08 -0.59 14.10
N THR A 562 5.88 0.62 13.57
CA THR A 562 6.06 1.88 14.33
C THR A 562 4.74 2.36 14.91
N ILE A 563 4.53 2.18 16.23
CA ILE A 563 3.32 2.66 16.92
C ILE A 563 3.32 4.18 17.09
N ARG A 564 2.30 4.87 16.56
CA ARG A 564 2.13 6.33 16.63
C ARG A 564 1.50 6.78 17.95
N TRP A 565 2.19 6.56 19.07
CA TRP A 565 1.71 6.86 20.42
C TRP A 565 1.10 8.26 20.62
N LYS A 566 1.66 9.30 19.99
CA LYS A 566 1.12 10.67 20.04
C LYS A 566 -0.31 10.75 19.45
N LEU A 567 -0.56 10.04 18.35
CA LEU A 567 -1.85 10.03 17.66
C LEU A 567 -2.91 9.24 18.45
N ILE A 568 -2.51 8.13 19.07
CA ILE A 568 -3.35 7.38 20.03
C ILE A 568 -3.74 8.28 21.22
N GLY A 569 -2.79 9.04 21.76
CA GLY A 569 -3.04 10.01 22.84
C GLY A 569 -4.05 11.09 22.45
N TYR A 570 -3.92 11.68 21.26
CA TYR A 570 -4.89 12.65 20.73
C TYR A 570 -6.26 12.03 20.45
N PHE A 571 -6.33 10.80 19.92
CA PHE A 571 -7.59 10.08 19.74
C PHE A 571 -8.33 9.87 21.07
N ILE A 572 -7.63 9.40 22.11
CA ILE A 572 -8.19 9.26 23.46
C ILE A 572 -8.66 10.62 23.99
N ALA A 573 -7.87 11.69 23.82
CA ALA A 573 -8.28 13.04 24.23
C ALA A 573 -9.56 13.51 23.52
N TRP A 574 -9.70 13.27 22.22
CA TRP A 574 -10.92 13.62 21.46
C TRP A 574 -12.13 12.76 21.85
N VAL A 575 -11.94 11.47 22.16
CA VAL A 575 -13.00 10.62 22.72
C VAL A 575 -13.47 11.15 24.08
N LEU A 576 -12.54 11.61 24.94
CA LEU A 576 -12.89 12.22 26.22
C LEU A 576 -13.64 13.56 26.04
N VAL A 577 -13.21 14.42 25.11
CA VAL A 577 -13.92 15.67 24.78
C VAL A 577 -15.33 15.37 24.25
N GLY A 578 -15.48 14.44 23.32
CA GLY A 578 -16.77 14.00 22.79
C GLY A 578 -17.70 13.45 23.88
N PHE A 579 -17.17 12.65 24.81
CA PHE A 579 -17.92 12.16 25.97
C PHE A 579 -18.37 13.29 26.91
N LEU A 580 -17.51 14.28 27.19
CA LEU A 580 -17.86 15.43 28.04
C LEU A 580 -18.94 16.30 27.39
N LEU A 581 -18.86 16.54 26.07
CA LEU A 581 -19.90 17.24 25.31
C LEU A 581 -21.23 16.46 25.31
N PHE A 582 -21.17 15.14 25.12
CA PHE A 582 -22.34 14.26 25.24
C PHE A 582 -22.97 14.33 26.64
N GLU A 583 -22.18 14.26 27.72
CA GLU A 583 -22.69 14.37 29.08
C GLU A 583 -23.30 15.75 29.36
N ALA A 584 -22.70 16.83 28.85
CA ALA A 584 -23.25 18.19 28.96
C ALA A 584 -24.61 18.30 28.24
N ALA A 585 -24.70 17.87 26.96
CA ALA A 585 -25.95 17.87 26.19
C ALA A 585 -27.02 16.98 26.87
N ARG A 586 -26.64 15.79 27.35
CA ARG A 586 -27.50 14.87 28.09
C ARG A 586 -27.99 15.48 29.42
N LEU A 587 -27.18 16.30 30.10
CA LEU A 587 -27.59 17.04 31.30
C LEU A 587 -28.59 18.16 30.96
N VAL A 588 -28.40 18.88 29.86
CA VAL A 588 -29.36 19.89 29.36
C VAL A 588 -30.70 19.24 29.02
N ILE A 589 -30.71 18.17 28.22
CA ILE A 589 -31.96 17.46 27.82
C ILE A 589 -32.71 16.90 29.04
N VAL A 590 -31.99 16.26 29.98
CA VAL A 590 -32.61 15.70 31.19
C VAL A 590 -33.04 16.81 32.16
N GLY A 591 -32.31 17.93 32.25
CA GLY A 591 -32.63 19.06 33.10
C GLY A 591 -33.83 19.88 32.61
N CYS A 592 -33.84 20.23 31.32
CA CYS A 592 -34.80 21.14 30.71
C CYS A 592 -36.06 20.44 30.18
N CYS A 593 -35.94 19.26 29.57
CA CYS A 593 -37.09 18.55 28.99
C CYS A 593 -37.68 17.53 29.99
N TRP A 594 -36.84 16.60 30.46
CA TRP A 594 -37.30 15.48 31.29
C TRP A 594 -37.64 15.89 32.74
N GLY A 595 -36.91 16.86 33.30
CA GLY A 595 -37.11 17.39 34.65
C GLY A 595 -38.48 18.03 34.87
N PRO A 596 -38.92 19.01 34.03
CA PRO A 596 -40.26 19.56 34.07
C PRO A 596 -41.34 18.53 33.73
N PHE A 597 -41.12 17.64 32.75
CA PHE A 597 -42.06 16.58 32.41
C PHE A 597 -42.36 15.65 33.60
N ILE A 598 -41.32 15.17 34.31
CA ILE A 598 -41.48 14.37 35.53
C ILE A 598 -42.16 15.19 36.64
N ARG A 599 -41.84 16.48 36.80
CA ARG A 599 -42.50 17.34 37.79
C ARG A 599 -43.99 17.49 37.49
N ARG A 600 -44.38 17.78 36.24
CA ARG A 600 -45.78 17.85 35.78
C ARG A 600 -46.50 16.51 35.97
N ARG A 601 -45.90 15.39 35.57
CA ARG A 601 -46.50 14.04 35.73
C ARG A 601 -46.66 13.63 37.20
N ARG A 602 -45.75 14.05 38.09
CA ARG A 602 -45.88 13.85 39.55
C ARG A 602 -46.92 14.77 40.17
N TYR A 603 -47.00 16.02 39.74
CA TYR A 603 -48.03 16.97 40.16
C TYR A 603 -49.43 16.45 39.81
N LEU A 604 -49.67 16.04 38.56
CA LEU A 604 -50.94 15.44 38.13
C LEU A 604 -51.28 14.16 38.93
N ARG A 605 -50.29 13.30 39.21
CA ARG A 605 -50.44 12.11 40.09
C ARG A 605 -50.56 12.41 41.59
N LYS A 606 -50.39 13.66 42.03
CA LYS A 606 -50.76 14.11 43.38
C LYS A 606 -52.15 14.74 43.34
N LYS A 607 -52.43 15.62 42.36
CA LYS A 607 -53.74 16.26 42.17
C LYS A 607 -54.85 15.21 42.08
N LYS A 608 -54.75 14.22 41.19
CA LYS A 608 -55.78 13.17 41.06
C LYS A 608 -56.06 12.43 42.37
N ARG A 609 -55.05 12.21 43.22
CA ARG A 609 -55.25 11.55 44.52
C ARG A 609 -55.88 12.45 45.58
N LEU A 610 -55.59 13.75 45.55
CA LEU A 610 -56.32 14.71 46.38
C LEU A 610 -57.77 14.84 45.92
N GLU A 611 -58.04 14.81 44.61
CA GLU A 611 -59.39 14.79 44.04
C GLU A 611 -60.13 13.47 44.37
N GLU A 612 -59.44 12.33 44.38
CA GLU A 612 -59.97 11.03 44.84
C GLU A 612 -60.24 11.03 46.37
N GLU A 613 -59.36 11.63 47.17
CA GLU A 613 -59.50 11.75 48.64
C GLU A 613 -60.63 12.75 49.01
N GLU A 614 -60.75 13.89 48.33
CA GLU A 614 -61.82 14.87 48.55
C GLU A 614 -63.19 14.35 48.08
N GLY A 615 -63.27 13.61 46.97
CA GLY A 615 -64.50 12.95 46.54
C GLY A 615 -65.00 11.88 47.53
N LEU A 616 -64.09 11.20 48.22
CA LEU A 616 -64.38 10.28 49.32
C LEU A 616 -64.86 10.98 50.60
N VAL A 617 -64.52 12.27 50.78
CA VAL A 617 -65.05 13.10 51.88
C VAL A 617 -66.45 13.64 51.56
N VAL A 618 -66.67 14.11 50.32
CA VAL A 618 -67.99 14.64 49.89
C VAL A 618 -69.08 13.57 49.89
N THR A 619 -68.71 12.30 49.64
CA THR A 619 -69.63 11.14 49.74
C THR A 619 -69.84 10.65 51.18
N GLY A 620 -69.18 11.26 52.18
CA GLY A 620 -69.27 10.89 53.60
C GLY A 620 -70.40 11.55 54.41
N SER A 621 -71.08 12.57 53.86
CA SER A 621 -72.22 13.25 54.49
C SER A 621 -73.48 13.05 53.63
N GLY A 622 -74.24 11.99 53.92
CA GLY A 622 -75.30 11.52 53.04
C GLY A 622 -76.65 12.24 53.19
N LEU A 623 -77.41 12.24 52.10
CA LEU A 623 -78.85 11.99 52.04
C LEU A 623 -79.20 11.49 50.62
N ASP A 624 -80.35 10.85 50.44
CA ASP A 624 -80.74 10.19 49.19
C ASP A 624 -80.96 11.16 48.01
N VAL A 625 -80.63 10.70 46.79
CA VAL A 625 -81.56 10.68 45.64
C VAL A 625 -81.20 9.48 44.74
N ASP A 626 -82.20 8.64 44.45
CA ASP A 626 -82.12 7.60 43.41
C ASP A 626 -82.57 8.18 42.05
N ALA A 627 -81.61 8.67 41.26
CA ALA A 627 -81.79 9.04 39.84
C ALA A 627 -80.43 9.22 39.14
N GLY A 628 -80.34 8.89 37.85
CA GLY A 628 -79.21 9.29 36.97
C GLY A 628 -78.27 8.17 36.51
N ARG A 629 -78.49 6.91 36.91
CA ARG A 629 -77.68 5.76 36.45
C ARG A 629 -78.07 5.28 35.03
N HIS A 630 -77.98 6.14 34.02
CA HIS A 630 -78.26 5.72 32.64
C HIS A 630 -77.59 6.52 31.49
N GLU A 631 -76.80 7.56 31.77
CA GLU A 631 -76.38 8.54 30.74
C GLU A 631 -74.85 8.76 30.64
N LEU A 632 -74.04 7.78 31.10
CA LEU A 632 -72.58 7.93 31.19
C LEU A 632 -71.73 6.74 30.68
N GLU A 633 -72.35 5.72 30.08
CA GLU A 633 -71.63 4.59 29.46
C GLU A 633 -71.32 4.80 27.95
N GLU A 634 -72.01 5.74 27.26
CA GLU A 634 -71.84 5.97 25.82
C GLU A 634 -70.62 6.82 25.40
N GLN A 635 -69.84 7.36 26.34
CA GLN A 635 -68.65 8.19 26.03
C GLN A 635 -67.30 7.59 26.46
N GLN A 636 -67.20 6.26 26.60
CA GLN A 636 -65.91 5.55 26.75
C GLN A 636 -65.63 4.48 25.68
N GLN A 637 -66.17 4.66 24.47
CA GLN A 637 -65.80 3.87 23.28
C GLN A 637 -65.29 4.71 22.09
N GLN A 638 -64.68 5.89 22.33
CA GLN A 638 -64.09 6.68 21.23
C GLN A 638 -62.95 7.66 21.59
N VAL A 639 -61.89 7.18 22.28
CA VAL A 639 -60.54 7.82 22.32
C VAL A 639 -59.45 6.74 22.35
#